data_AF-A0A160TGE6-F1
#
_entry.id   AF-A0A160TGE6-F1
#
_cell.length_a   1.000
_cell.length_b   1.000
_cell.length_c   1.000
_cell.angle_alpha   90.00
_cell.angle_beta   90.00
_cell.angle_gamma   90.00
#
_symmetry.space_group_name_H-M   'P 1'
#
loop_
_entity.id
_entity.type
_entity.pdbx_description
1 polymer ?
#
loop_
_entity_poly.entity_id
_entity_poly.type
_entity_poly.pdbx_seq_one_letter_code
_entity_poly.pdbx_strand_id
1 'polypeptide(L)'
;MSLKPPSTIQDQLRFFHSMPGSGGIAKINDVTVQNSTQNEKHKTATGLHVIVDDQDQEQTLFGITSVPRETRLTSNAREKGWQKVAKLTVICDTLTVRCDWWLPECDLTIYARRIEFEGDGRIDTSPPGWATPKAQDSVGKTPGASGANGHAGGDASIYANEIVTPKGTSRKRIITDGLDGQGGGKGQNGADGKNASGYLYLSNGYVDRRSYTDSGMKTTVAVKLDKHGDRQVLGIRRIWKVAEFFEGSNNVEGTTVPPTNGEPSIAPGDSGNGGAAGKLVTNQPAIAKLWSGKPGKAGPRAPKATGGRGGQPRASVFYDCTYYHEFHLWGDDDNSKSAKVSFTEYSTKDGSDAEGKAGTDAAPIAEQVVETDAAIWLHPTLVPLTMGYIRESYLTEQRDEAKRLVDLYADAFLSPLPTANKAWKAKDGAYWRSIQTELATLAQRLASRLDYFGKPAGYTPLLSLSSSFQLYRMEVDMALEVLMFTSWVVEKQRSQAEGAESSEAAARLILKENAKLVEQIGGAEAKSAGLTQRIAALAKAQDGIQGKLDVTYTRLYNEASNDMAKKGQVKFAANLAAALCQVVPVGQPILGGVASMAADATDLLDKDPKDVMASLKTRLGDTVDAYKAAKKDADEVIKKAKDEAKELAGAEGGKKLSVADIKKLSETKPSAWSTVGKGLAPAASHLKKAYESMQLPQAEIEAQLAKLAAKDEAWKALSKEIKEVIEQRASVQEEVIQLGQQVGQGYADLADNMDSLAGLFDKEASARTRLLNANAFTAIEGMRNRARIALTEALYNLVRAFESSLLKSVEVNWSLDTLYEQVNTLLSDKPLHKWTDKEVRDRVATLKPLFKSNLADIRASLIKDVEKLDMVDRDVDLVIDGDTGGDPIELLNEGVSAEISTLRLGAVEPDWQRQMMADIRLNRIVFEGAPADLPDKGDVEIIIEIGELGIVRNDDQLYGLRLPVSLVKSYRYHFSNGTITKAQQSALAKDLMNLILDDADDRIKQKMAMPSAWTTLTLKAAFNLRGNKPAPKIRRIDLTMVVSSVKAKSKQIVLDLAASDGFSALALPALSADGFTETYRIFDGKQGDTEIRVAEAGAGTVLDHWLVSQGGKTVEKTGQSISLPIDRNTRVEAVFRPA
;
A
#
# COMPACT_ATOMS: atom_id res chain seq x y z
N MET A 1 -36.54 19.15 -18.86
CA MET A 1 -36.73 19.61 -17.47
C MET A 1 -36.43 18.41 -16.57
N SER A 2 -35.36 18.49 -15.78
CA SER A 2 -34.90 17.44 -14.87
C SER A 2 -35.77 17.49 -13.61
N LEU A 3 -36.64 16.50 -13.44
CA LEU A 3 -37.43 16.30 -12.24
C LEU A 3 -36.61 15.42 -11.31
N LYS A 4 -36.17 16.00 -10.19
CA LYS A 4 -35.48 15.31 -9.10
C LYS A 4 -36.40 14.18 -8.61
N PRO A 5 -35.94 12.91 -8.50
CA PRO A 5 -36.81 11.86 -7.96
C PRO A 5 -37.17 12.20 -6.51
N PRO A 6 -38.44 11.99 -6.10
CA PRO A 6 -38.86 12.27 -4.75
C PRO A 6 -38.17 11.33 -3.75
N SER A 7 -37.64 11.89 -2.67
CA SER A 7 -36.95 11.16 -1.60
C SER A 7 -37.89 10.29 -0.75
N THR A 8 -37.36 9.17 -0.28
CA THR A 8 -38.06 8.20 0.59
C THR A 8 -37.69 8.41 2.07
N ILE A 9 -38.29 7.63 2.97
CA ILE A 9 -37.90 7.62 4.38
C ILE A 9 -36.45 7.13 4.60
N GLN A 10 -35.93 6.26 3.72
CA GLN A 10 -34.56 5.74 3.82
C GLN A 10 -33.50 6.83 3.61
N ASP A 11 -33.80 7.82 2.75
CA ASP A 11 -32.91 8.96 2.48
C ASP A 11 -32.78 9.92 3.67
N GLN A 12 -33.65 9.76 4.68
CA GLN A 12 -33.71 10.59 5.88
C GLN A 12 -33.00 9.93 7.07
N LEU A 13 -32.56 8.68 6.92
CA LEU A 13 -31.91 7.91 7.98
C LEU A 13 -30.47 8.37 8.19
N ARG A 14 -30.13 8.62 9.45
CA ARG A 14 -28.74 8.69 9.90
C ARG A 14 -28.22 7.28 10.11
N PHE A 15 -27.05 7.01 9.55
CA PHE A 15 -26.31 5.77 9.83
C PHE A 15 -25.09 6.12 10.68
N PHE A 16 -24.77 5.28 11.66
CA PHE A 16 -23.45 5.31 12.27
C PHE A 16 -22.45 4.77 11.24
N HIS A 17 -21.58 5.66 10.77
CA HIS A 17 -20.53 5.38 9.79
C HIS A 17 -19.24 4.90 10.49
N SER A 18 -18.26 4.38 9.74
CA SER A 18 -16.97 3.83 10.24
C SER A 18 -16.27 4.77 11.22
N MET A 19 -15.34 4.20 12.00
CA MET A 19 -14.65 4.82 13.14
C MET A 19 -14.44 6.34 13.01
N PRO A 20 -14.87 7.18 13.97
CA PRO A 20 -14.50 8.59 13.99
C PRO A 20 -13.00 8.71 14.23
N GLY A 21 -12.22 8.87 13.16
CA GLY A 21 -10.77 9.02 13.21
C GLY A 21 -10.35 10.49 13.26
N SER A 22 -10.21 11.05 14.46
CA SER A 22 -9.40 12.27 14.69
C SER A 22 -7.96 11.95 15.09
N GLY A 23 -7.57 10.67 15.12
CA GLY A 23 -6.19 10.23 15.33
C GLY A 23 -5.36 10.46 14.07
N GLY A 24 -4.35 11.31 14.17
CA GLY A 24 -3.51 11.73 13.05
C GLY A 24 -2.92 10.54 12.30
N ILE A 25 -3.13 10.56 10.98
CA ILE A 25 -2.48 9.72 9.98
C ILE A 25 -1.00 9.55 10.34
N ALA A 26 -0.46 8.33 10.32
CA ALA A 26 0.97 8.08 10.40
C ALA A 26 1.72 9.09 9.53
N LYS A 27 2.68 9.81 10.10
CA LYS A 27 3.35 10.93 9.43
C LYS A 27 3.94 10.44 8.11
N ILE A 28 3.33 10.86 7.00
CA ILE A 28 3.70 10.49 5.62
C ILE A 28 5.20 10.78 5.35
N ASN A 29 5.78 11.73 6.09
CA ASN A 29 7.16 12.20 5.95
C ASN A 29 8.17 11.54 6.91
N ASP A 30 7.78 10.55 7.71
CA ASP A 30 8.73 9.87 8.60
C ASP A 30 9.67 8.97 7.78
N VAL A 31 10.97 9.29 7.85
CA VAL A 31 12.04 8.54 7.17
C VAL A 31 12.92 7.82 8.19
N THR A 32 12.98 6.49 8.09
CA THR A 32 13.87 5.66 8.92
C THR A 32 15.17 5.40 8.16
N VAL A 33 16.32 5.68 8.79
CA VAL A 33 17.65 5.40 8.21
C VAL A 33 18.37 4.37 9.08
N GLN A 34 18.76 3.24 8.48
CA GLN A 34 19.47 2.15 9.16
C GLN A 34 20.84 1.90 8.53
N ASN A 35 21.82 1.55 9.36
CA ASN A 35 23.13 1.08 8.90
C ASN A 35 23.08 -0.43 8.63
N SER A 36 23.86 -0.91 7.66
CA SER A 36 24.12 -2.34 7.53
C SER A 36 24.84 -2.86 8.78
N THR A 37 24.42 -4.02 9.30
CA THR A 37 25.02 -4.67 10.47
C THR A 37 26.51 -5.00 10.32
N GLN A 38 27.06 -4.90 9.11
CA GLN A 38 28.47 -5.19 8.80
C GLN A 38 29.28 -3.96 8.35
N ASN A 39 28.65 -2.82 8.01
CA ASN A 39 29.36 -1.62 7.54
C ASN A 39 28.55 -0.34 7.75
N GLU A 40 29.07 0.59 8.56
CA GLU A 40 28.44 1.89 8.87
C GLU A 40 28.31 2.82 7.66
N LYS A 41 29.10 2.58 6.60
CA LYS A 41 29.03 3.33 5.32
C LYS A 41 27.98 2.79 4.35
N HIS A 42 27.29 1.69 4.69
CA HIS A 42 26.16 1.19 3.93
C HIS A 42 24.87 1.57 4.65
N LYS A 43 24.04 2.38 4.00
CA LYS A 43 22.80 2.91 4.58
C LYS A 43 21.59 2.50 3.77
N THR A 44 20.49 2.22 4.46
CA THR A 44 19.17 2.02 3.87
C THR A 44 18.22 3.05 4.46
N ALA A 45 17.57 3.82 3.60
CA ALA A 45 16.55 4.79 3.97
C ALA A 45 15.18 4.29 3.48
N THR A 46 14.20 4.28 4.39
CA THR A 46 12.84 3.78 4.09
C THR A 46 11.79 4.77 4.60
N GLY A 47 10.78 5.09 3.78
CA GLY A 47 9.66 5.96 4.17
C GLY A 47 8.58 6.03 3.09
N LEU A 48 7.40 6.59 3.37
CA LEU A 48 6.36 6.77 2.34
C LEU A 48 6.71 7.93 1.41
N HIS A 49 6.95 9.13 1.98
CA HIS A 49 7.46 10.28 1.24
C HIS A 49 8.83 10.68 1.76
N VAL A 50 9.86 10.50 0.94
CA VAL A 50 11.22 10.94 1.23
C VAL A 50 11.47 12.23 0.47
N ILE A 51 11.77 13.31 1.19
CA ILE A 51 12.16 14.57 0.58
C ILE A 51 13.66 14.78 0.84
N VAL A 52 14.38 15.24 -0.17
CA VAL A 52 15.78 15.61 -0.08
C VAL A 52 15.90 17.09 -0.36
N ASP A 53 16.17 17.84 0.70
CA ASP A 53 16.24 19.30 0.72
C ASP A 53 17.45 19.72 1.56
N ASP A 54 18.15 20.77 1.13
CA ASP A 54 19.31 21.32 1.85
C ASP A 54 18.93 22.45 2.83
N GLN A 55 17.68 22.93 2.75
CA GLN A 55 17.13 23.96 3.64
C GLN A 55 16.29 23.40 4.80
N ASP A 56 15.87 22.13 4.73
CA ASP A 56 14.98 21.52 5.71
C ASP A 56 15.77 20.83 6.83
N GLN A 57 15.82 21.46 8.01
CA GLN A 57 16.55 20.94 9.17
C GLN A 57 15.84 19.77 9.88
N GLU A 58 14.56 19.52 9.57
CA GLU A 58 13.79 18.43 10.18
C GLU A 58 13.98 17.09 9.45
N GLN A 59 14.65 17.08 8.29
CA GLN A 59 14.82 15.87 7.47
C GLN A 59 16.19 15.23 7.58
N THR A 60 16.17 13.95 7.94
CA THR A 60 17.35 13.16 8.31
C THR A 60 18.25 12.78 7.13
N LEU A 61 17.72 12.62 5.90
CA LEU A 61 18.49 11.96 4.84
C LEU A 61 19.61 12.83 4.24
N PHE A 62 19.36 14.11 3.93
CA PHE A 62 20.38 14.99 3.36
C PHE A 62 21.53 15.21 4.35
N GLY A 63 21.26 15.53 5.61
CA GLY A 63 22.31 15.73 6.63
C GLY A 63 23.19 14.50 6.89
N ILE A 64 22.59 13.29 6.85
CA ILE A 64 23.31 12.02 7.07
C ILE A 64 24.18 11.63 5.88
N THR A 65 23.76 11.97 4.66
CA THR A 65 24.37 11.45 3.42
C THR A 65 25.25 12.46 2.67
N SER A 66 24.91 13.76 2.73
CA SER A 66 25.55 14.80 1.93
C SER A 66 26.96 15.14 2.38
N VAL A 67 27.79 15.46 1.40
CA VAL A 67 29.16 15.97 1.59
C VAL A 67 29.19 17.43 1.11
N PRO A 68 29.86 18.37 1.81
CA PRO A 68 29.95 19.76 1.37
C PRO A 68 30.68 19.88 0.03
N ARG A 69 30.12 20.60 -0.95
CA ARG A 69 30.59 20.64 -2.36
C ARG A 69 32.00 21.21 -2.53
N GLU A 70 32.50 21.92 -1.53
CA GLU A 70 33.87 22.42 -1.40
C GLU A 70 34.90 21.34 -1.06
N THR A 71 34.48 20.11 -0.77
CA THR A 71 35.38 18.98 -0.50
C THR A 71 36.31 18.74 -1.69
N ARG A 72 37.61 18.54 -1.42
CA ARG A 72 38.65 18.33 -2.45
C ARG A 72 39.59 17.17 -2.08
N LEU A 73 40.08 16.45 -3.10
CA LEU A 73 41.04 15.36 -2.95
C LEU A 73 42.48 15.85 -2.83
N THR A 74 43.23 15.32 -1.87
CA THR A 74 44.70 15.49 -1.81
C THR A 74 45.38 14.27 -2.41
N SER A 75 46.51 14.47 -3.10
CA SER A 75 47.26 13.42 -3.82
C SER A 75 47.71 12.21 -2.96
N ASN A 76 47.74 12.35 -1.64
CA ASN A 76 48.18 11.31 -0.70
C ASN A 76 47.02 10.65 0.10
N ALA A 77 45.77 11.03 -0.13
CA ALA A 77 44.63 10.51 0.60
C ALA A 77 44.28 9.08 0.14
N ARG A 78 44.95 8.07 0.73
CA ARG A 78 44.57 6.66 0.58
C ARG A 78 43.26 6.33 1.30
N GLU A 79 42.90 7.09 2.34
CA GLU A 79 41.68 6.90 3.11
C GLU A 79 40.57 7.83 2.62
N LYS A 80 39.44 7.24 2.20
CA LYS A 80 38.21 7.96 1.81
C LYS A 80 37.45 8.49 3.03
N GLY A 81 38.13 9.27 3.88
CA GLY A 81 37.55 9.86 5.10
C GLY A 81 36.42 10.85 4.80
N TRP A 82 36.41 11.43 3.60
CA TRP A 82 35.36 12.30 3.08
C TRP A 82 34.09 11.55 2.63
N GLN A 83 34.19 10.25 2.35
CA GLN A 83 33.07 9.43 1.91
C GLN A 83 32.26 8.99 3.13
N LYS A 84 31.14 9.70 3.39
CA LYS A 84 30.19 9.38 4.46
C LYS A 84 29.40 8.10 4.17
N VAL A 85 29.05 7.88 2.90
CA VAL A 85 28.24 6.73 2.46
C VAL A 85 28.89 6.15 1.20
N ALA A 86 29.18 4.85 1.24
CA ALA A 86 29.70 4.10 0.10
C ALA A 86 28.58 3.40 -0.68
N LYS A 87 27.50 3.03 0.01
CA LYS A 87 26.31 2.44 -0.60
C LYS A 87 25.05 2.99 0.06
N LEU A 88 24.11 3.46 -0.76
CA LEU A 88 22.83 3.99 -0.30
C LEU A 88 21.70 3.28 -1.02
N THR A 89 20.79 2.68 -0.25
CA THR A 89 19.52 2.16 -0.78
C THR A 89 18.37 3.02 -0.26
N VAL A 90 17.58 3.62 -1.15
CA VAL A 90 16.38 4.38 -0.81
C VAL A 90 15.16 3.59 -1.25
N ILE A 91 14.22 3.35 -0.34
CA ILE A 91 12.98 2.60 -0.57
C ILE A 91 11.81 3.47 -0.14
N CYS A 92 11.00 3.93 -1.09
CA CYS A 92 9.89 4.83 -0.76
C CYS A 92 8.72 4.76 -1.75
N ASP A 93 7.56 5.34 -1.42
CA ASP A 93 6.51 5.56 -2.41
C ASP A 93 6.89 6.76 -3.30
N THR A 94 7.20 7.90 -2.69
CA THR A 94 7.57 9.12 -3.41
C THR A 94 8.93 9.65 -2.94
N LEU A 95 9.84 9.92 -3.87
CA LEU A 95 11.11 10.60 -3.64
C LEU A 95 11.05 11.99 -4.29
N THR A 96 11.13 13.05 -3.50
CA THR A 96 11.24 14.43 -3.99
C THR A 96 12.66 14.94 -3.79
N VAL A 97 13.34 15.36 -4.86
CA VAL A 97 14.69 15.94 -4.80
C VAL A 97 14.61 17.43 -5.17
N ARG A 98 14.88 18.29 -4.18
CA ARG A 98 14.81 19.75 -4.31
C ARG A 98 16.17 20.42 -4.49
N CYS A 99 17.23 19.76 -4.03
CA CYS A 99 18.59 20.30 -3.99
C CYS A 99 19.59 19.49 -4.84
N ASP A 100 20.85 19.95 -4.88
CA ASP A 100 21.96 19.20 -5.44
C ASP A 100 22.42 18.10 -4.47
N TRP A 101 21.82 16.92 -4.59
CA TRP A 101 22.12 15.80 -3.71
C TRP A 101 23.40 15.07 -4.13
N TRP A 102 24.51 15.55 -3.60
CA TRP A 102 25.84 15.03 -3.91
C TRP A 102 26.30 13.91 -2.96
N LEU A 103 26.55 12.74 -3.54
CA LEU A 103 26.90 11.46 -2.91
C LEU A 103 28.17 10.88 -3.56
N PRO A 104 29.35 11.50 -3.33
CA PRO A 104 30.53 11.19 -4.12
C PRO A 104 30.99 9.73 -3.98
N GLU A 105 31.21 9.06 -5.11
CA GLU A 105 31.59 7.64 -5.22
C GLU A 105 30.61 6.66 -4.55
N CYS A 106 29.36 7.05 -4.34
CA CYS A 106 28.35 6.21 -3.72
C CYS A 106 27.65 5.31 -4.75
N ASP A 107 27.53 4.02 -4.43
CA ASP A 107 26.64 3.11 -5.15
C ASP A 107 25.20 3.35 -4.68
N LEU A 108 24.41 4.03 -5.50
CA LEU A 108 23.05 4.43 -5.19
C LEU A 108 22.04 3.45 -5.78
N THR A 109 21.10 2.98 -4.97
CA THR A 109 19.95 2.21 -5.41
C THR A 109 18.67 2.88 -4.93
N ILE A 110 17.73 3.16 -5.83
CA ILE A 110 16.44 3.78 -5.52
C ILE A 110 15.32 2.86 -5.99
N TYR A 111 14.39 2.57 -5.09
CA TYR A 111 13.10 1.95 -5.34
C TYR A 111 12.01 2.95 -4.97
N ALA A 112 11.30 3.49 -5.97
CA ALA A 112 10.27 4.49 -5.75
C ALA A 112 9.08 4.30 -6.70
N ARG A 113 7.84 4.52 -6.25
CA ARG A 113 6.73 4.65 -7.21
C ARG A 113 6.95 5.90 -8.06
N ARG A 114 7.21 7.04 -7.41
CA ARG A 114 7.34 8.34 -8.07
C ARG A 114 8.64 9.03 -7.66
N ILE A 115 9.38 9.53 -8.65
CA ILE A 115 10.54 10.41 -8.42
C ILE A 115 10.21 11.79 -8.98
N GLU A 116 10.31 12.82 -8.14
CA GLU A 116 10.01 14.20 -8.50
C GLU A 116 11.25 15.07 -8.32
N PHE A 117 11.69 15.70 -9.40
CA PHE A 117 12.73 16.72 -9.36
C PHE A 117 12.09 18.10 -9.33
N GLU A 118 12.35 18.88 -8.30
CA GLU A 118 11.88 20.26 -8.17
C GLU A 118 13.04 21.24 -8.38
N GLY A 119 12.79 22.36 -9.07
CA GLY A 119 13.79 23.40 -9.31
C GLY A 119 15.13 22.88 -9.87
N ASP A 120 16.19 23.08 -9.08
CA ASP A 120 17.56 22.67 -9.38
C ASP A 120 17.94 21.25 -8.92
N GLY A 121 16.98 20.53 -8.35
CA GLY A 121 17.13 19.15 -7.87
C GLY A 121 17.92 18.27 -8.81
N ARG A 122 18.94 17.58 -8.31
CA ARG A 122 19.71 16.56 -9.04
C ARG A 122 20.39 15.59 -8.07
N ILE A 123 20.75 14.43 -8.58
CA ILE A 123 21.52 13.38 -7.90
C ILE A 123 22.88 13.32 -8.57
N ASP A 124 23.95 13.44 -7.80
CA ASP A 124 25.33 13.45 -8.31
C ASP A 124 26.19 12.47 -7.49
N THR A 125 26.77 11.47 -8.14
CA THR A 125 27.68 10.48 -7.51
C THR A 125 29.14 10.69 -7.92
N SER A 126 29.45 11.78 -8.62
CA SER A 126 30.80 12.08 -9.10
C SER A 126 31.78 12.34 -7.95
N PRO A 127 33.06 11.94 -8.09
CA PRO A 127 34.04 12.14 -7.03
C PRO A 127 34.37 13.63 -6.80
N PRO A 128 34.94 13.98 -5.63
CA PRO A 128 35.42 15.34 -5.37
C PRO A 128 36.56 15.72 -6.30
N GLY A 129 36.63 16.99 -6.72
CA GLY A 129 37.75 17.49 -7.51
C GLY A 129 39.08 17.49 -6.76
N TRP A 130 40.20 17.47 -7.47
CA TRP A 130 41.53 17.62 -6.86
C TRP A 130 41.69 18.98 -6.18
N ALA A 131 42.29 18.99 -4.98
CA ALA A 131 42.65 20.21 -4.26
C ALA A 131 43.74 20.99 -4.99
N THR A 132 44.67 20.26 -5.63
CA THR A 132 45.69 20.82 -6.52
C THR A 132 45.57 20.19 -7.91
N PRO A 133 45.56 20.99 -8.99
CA PRO A 133 45.38 20.48 -10.36
C PRO A 133 46.55 19.61 -10.85
N LYS A 134 47.69 19.64 -10.14
CA LYS A 134 48.89 18.86 -10.43
C LYS A 134 49.53 18.32 -9.16
N ALA A 135 50.32 17.27 -9.32
CA ALA A 135 51.20 16.71 -8.29
C ALA A 135 52.43 17.61 -8.05
N GLN A 136 53.19 17.27 -7.00
CA GLN A 136 54.32 18.08 -6.54
C GLN A 136 55.45 18.13 -7.57
N ASP A 137 55.95 19.33 -7.85
CA ASP A 137 57.11 19.55 -8.73
C ASP A 137 58.40 18.96 -8.12
N SER A 138 59.41 18.72 -8.95
CA SER A 138 60.72 18.24 -8.51
C SER A 138 61.37 19.19 -7.50
N VAL A 139 62.00 18.63 -6.47
CA VAL A 139 62.77 19.39 -5.47
C VAL A 139 64.15 18.76 -5.32
N GLY A 140 65.21 19.54 -5.50
CA GLY A 140 66.60 19.08 -5.34
C GLY A 140 66.98 18.08 -6.42
N LYS A 141 67.18 16.80 -6.06
CA LYS A 141 67.45 15.70 -7.01
C LYS A 141 66.24 14.75 -7.18
N THR A 142 65.12 15.05 -6.51
CA THR A 142 63.92 14.21 -6.53
C THR A 142 63.07 14.55 -7.76
N PRO A 143 62.70 13.56 -8.59
CA PRO A 143 61.78 13.75 -9.71
C PRO A 143 60.45 14.39 -9.31
N GLY A 144 59.78 15.00 -10.29
CA GLY A 144 58.39 15.42 -10.12
C GLY A 144 57.50 14.22 -9.76
N ALA A 145 56.57 14.40 -8.83
CA ALA A 145 55.65 13.34 -8.45
C ALA A 145 54.65 13.07 -9.58
N SER A 146 54.29 11.80 -9.80
CA SER A 146 53.24 11.45 -10.75
C SER A 146 51.87 11.90 -10.25
N GLY A 147 51.02 12.35 -11.17
CA GLY A 147 49.63 12.67 -10.90
C GLY A 147 48.85 11.44 -10.46
N ALA A 148 47.97 11.61 -9.48
CA ALA A 148 47.02 10.58 -9.08
C ALA A 148 45.99 10.30 -10.19
N ASN A 149 45.57 9.04 -10.32
CA ASN A 149 44.50 8.66 -11.23
C ASN A 149 43.16 9.24 -10.76
N GLY A 150 42.34 9.66 -11.72
CA GLY A 150 40.96 10.06 -11.51
C GLY A 150 40.17 8.92 -10.86
N HIS A 151 39.35 9.28 -9.88
CA HIS A 151 38.46 8.36 -9.20
C HIS A 151 37.24 8.04 -10.08
N ALA A 152 36.68 6.85 -9.92
CA ALA A 152 35.48 6.43 -10.67
C ALA A 152 34.21 7.05 -10.07
N GLY A 153 33.23 7.40 -10.92
CA GLY A 153 31.90 7.79 -10.46
C GLY A 153 31.16 6.62 -9.82
N GLY A 154 30.26 6.89 -8.86
CA GLY A 154 29.44 5.85 -8.23
C GLY A 154 28.33 5.33 -9.15
N ASP A 155 27.99 4.04 -9.05
CA ASP A 155 26.92 3.44 -9.85
C ASP A 155 25.53 3.89 -9.36
N ALA A 156 24.56 3.98 -10.28
CA ALA A 156 23.18 4.34 -9.98
C ALA A 156 22.18 3.32 -10.54
N SER A 157 21.42 2.68 -9.65
CA SER A 157 20.31 1.77 -9.98
C SER A 157 18.99 2.42 -9.56
N ILE A 158 18.20 2.92 -10.52
CA ILE A 158 16.99 3.68 -10.24
C ILE A 158 15.77 2.98 -10.85
N TYR A 159 14.95 2.40 -9.99
CA TYR A 159 13.71 1.73 -10.37
C TYR A 159 12.52 2.60 -9.96
N ALA A 160 11.77 3.10 -10.97
CA ALA A 160 10.64 3.98 -10.77
C ALA A 160 9.40 3.61 -11.60
N ASN A 161 8.19 3.86 -11.08
CA ASN A 161 6.97 3.79 -11.89
C ASN A 161 6.76 5.07 -12.72
N GLU A 162 7.02 6.21 -12.09
CA GLU A 162 6.79 7.54 -12.65
C GLU A 162 7.97 8.46 -12.33
N ILE A 163 8.32 9.33 -13.28
CA ILE A 163 9.26 10.42 -13.07
C ILE A 163 8.65 11.75 -13.49
N VAL A 164 8.75 12.73 -12.60
CA VAL A 164 8.25 14.10 -12.81
C VAL A 164 9.43 15.06 -12.85
N THR A 165 9.48 15.88 -13.89
CA THR A 165 10.49 16.94 -14.05
C THR A 165 9.83 18.28 -14.36
N PRO A 166 10.50 19.41 -14.05
CA PRO A 166 9.98 20.74 -14.39
C PRO A 166 9.75 20.86 -15.89
N LYS A 167 8.58 21.36 -16.31
CA LYS A 167 8.21 21.46 -17.73
C LYS A 167 9.28 22.22 -18.53
N GLY A 168 9.68 21.67 -19.68
CA GLY A 168 10.62 22.31 -20.62
C GLY A 168 12.11 22.14 -20.30
N THR A 169 12.49 21.37 -19.27
CA THR A 169 13.90 21.14 -18.96
C THR A 169 14.50 19.92 -19.66
N SER A 170 15.66 20.09 -20.30
CA SER A 170 16.51 19.00 -20.84
C SER A 170 17.74 18.73 -19.96
N ARG A 171 17.80 19.37 -18.79
CA ARG A 171 18.95 19.29 -17.88
C ARG A 171 19.14 17.86 -17.38
N LYS A 172 20.40 17.44 -17.31
CA LYS A 172 20.78 16.17 -16.69
C LYS A 172 20.56 16.26 -15.17
N ARG A 173 19.82 15.29 -14.62
CA ARG A 173 19.40 15.21 -13.22
C ARG A 173 20.09 14.08 -12.47
N ILE A 174 20.70 13.14 -13.17
CA ILE A 174 21.46 12.03 -12.60
C ILE A 174 22.86 12.09 -13.19
N ILE A 175 23.87 12.29 -12.35
CA ILE A 175 25.26 12.48 -12.77
C ILE A 175 26.11 11.39 -12.12
N THR A 176 26.78 10.59 -12.94
CA THR A 176 27.71 9.54 -12.51
C THR A 176 29.08 9.74 -13.18
N ASP A 177 29.44 10.99 -13.48
CA ASP A 177 30.68 11.31 -14.21
C ASP A 177 31.92 10.88 -13.39
N GLY A 178 32.95 10.39 -14.10
CA GLY A 178 34.25 10.07 -13.51
C GLY A 178 35.11 11.32 -13.34
N LEU A 179 36.06 11.27 -12.40
CA LEU A 179 36.98 12.40 -12.17
C LEU A 179 38.14 12.39 -13.17
N ASP A 180 38.61 13.56 -13.60
CA ASP A 180 39.81 13.69 -14.41
C ASP A 180 41.08 13.25 -13.64
N GLY A 181 42.08 12.73 -14.35
CA GLY A 181 43.39 12.45 -13.79
C GLY A 181 44.09 13.74 -13.33
N GLN A 182 44.92 13.64 -12.30
CA GLN A 182 45.73 14.76 -11.86
C GLN A 182 46.92 14.96 -12.80
N GLY A 183 47.32 16.21 -13.07
CA GLY A 183 48.54 16.49 -13.85
C GLY A 183 49.82 16.05 -13.11
N GLY A 184 50.84 15.62 -13.86
CA GLY A 184 52.15 15.30 -13.29
C GLY A 184 52.89 16.55 -12.77
N GLY A 185 53.73 16.38 -11.76
CA GLY A 185 54.63 17.44 -11.28
C GLY A 185 55.68 17.81 -12.32
N LYS A 186 56.05 19.09 -12.39
CA LYS A 186 57.12 19.56 -13.29
C LYS A 186 58.46 18.97 -12.88
N GLY A 187 59.29 18.67 -13.89
CA GLY A 187 60.71 18.37 -13.68
C GLY A 187 61.54 19.64 -13.57
N GLN A 188 62.86 19.48 -13.45
CA GLN A 188 63.80 20.59 -13.38
C GLN A 188 64.81 20.48 -14.53
N ASN A 189 65.06 21.61 -15.19
CA ASN A 189 66.07 21.67 -16.23
C ASN A 189 67.46 21.45 -15.63
N GLY A 190 68.32 20.75 -16.36
CA GLY A 190 69.71 20.58 -15.96
C GLY A 190 70.47 21.90 -16.00
N ALA A 191 71.46 22.07 -15.12
CA ALA A 191 72.34 23.23 -15.16
C ALA A 191 73.26 23.15 -16.40
N ASP A 192 73.43 24.28 -17.09
CA ASP A 192 74.37 24.39 -18.19
C ASP A 192 75.81 24.07 -17.72
N GLY A 193 76.54 23.37 -18.58
CA GLY A 193 77.96 23.10 -18.38
C GLY A 193 78.75 24.39 -18.40
N LYS A 194 79.81 24.45 -17.59
CA LYS A 194 80.69 25.61 -17.54
C LYS A 194 81.48 25.70 -18.84
N ASN A 195 81.48 26.88 -19.45
CA ASN A 195 82.35 27.17 -20.58
C ASN A 195 83.82 27.13 -20.14
N ALA A 196 84.71 26.85 -21.08
CA ALA A 196 86.13 27.05 -20.88
C ALA A 196 86.40 28.54 -20.60
N SER A 197 87.36 28.84 -19.73
CA SER A 197 87.68 30.22 -19.35
C SER A 197 88.41 31.02 -20.44
N GLY A 198 88.77 30.38 -21.56
CA GLY A 198 89.41 30.98 -22.73
C GLY A 198 89.83 29.91 -23.73
N TYR A 199 90.25 30.32 -24.93
CA TYR A 199 90.87 29.46 -25.93
C TYR A 199 91.86 30.26 -26.77
N LEU A 200 92.85 29.57 -27.34
CA LEU A 200 93.84 30.14 -28.23
C LEU A 200 93.37 30.04 -29.68
N TYR A 201 93.61 31.10 -30.44
CA TYR A 201 93.40 31.10 -31.89
C TYR A 201 94.71 30.76 -32.60
N LEU A 202 94.82 29.54 -33.13
CA LEU A 202 95.99 29.10 -33.91
C LEU A 202 95.68 29.15 -35.40
N SER A 203 96.61 29.71 -36.18
CA SER A 203 96.50 29.72 -37.66
C SER A 203 96.81 28.34 -38.26
N ASN A 204 96.33 28.11 -39.49
CA ASN A 204 96.67 26.91 -40.24
C ASN A 204 98.19 26.76 -40.37
N GLY A 205 98.72 25.63 -39.90
CA GLY A 205 100.16 25.37 -39.93
C GLY A 205 100.94 26.07 -38.82
N TYR A 206 100.28 26.42 -37.71
CA TYR A 206 100.94 26.96 -36.52
C TYR A 206 102.12 26.07 -36.12
N VAL A 207 103.30 26.69 -36.06
CA VAL A 207 104.53 26.07 -35.58
C VAL A 207 104.88 26.74 -34.27
N ASP A 208 104.80 26.01 -33.17
CA ASP A 208 105.25 26.48 -31.89
C ASP A 208 106.78 26.41 -31.86
N ARG A 209 107.43 27.56 -32.08
CA ARG A 209 108.89 27.70 -32.04
C ARG A 209 109.31 28.22 -30.69
N ARG A 210 110.12 27.44 -29.97
CA ARG A 210 110.65 27.85 -28.67
C ARG A 210 112.15 27.67 -28.66
N SER A 211 112.83 28.67 -28.13
CA SER A 211 114.26 28.65 -27.91
C SER A 211 114.54 28.52 -26.43
N TYR A 212 115.36 27.55 -26.06
CA TYR A 212 115.93 27.44 -24.72
C TYR A 212 117.41 27.85 -24.80
N THR A 213 117.86 28.68 -23.87
CA THR A 213 119.25 29.16 -23.82
C THR A 213 119.85 28.75 -22.50
N ASP A 214 120.88 27.92 -22.54
CA ASP A 214 121.62 27.48 -21.38
C ASP A 214 123.11 27.55 -21.72
N SER A 215 123.92 28.07 -20.79
CA SER A 215 125.38 28.07 -20.90
C SER A 215 125.94 28.69 -22.20
N GLY A 216 125.24 29.70 -22.73
CA GLY A 216 125.64 30.44 -23.95
C GLY A 216 125.23 29.78 -25.27
N MET A 217 124.62 28.60 -25.25
CA MET A 217 124.09 27.91 -26.43
C MET A 217 122.57 28.06 -26.52
N LYS A 218 122.06 28.37 -27.72
CA LYS A 218 120.63 28.56 -27.98
C LYS A 218 120.13 27.46 -28.89
N THR A 219 119.33 26.54 -28.36
CA THR A 219 118.62 25.54 -29.17
C THR A 219 117.21 26.03 -29.44
N THR A 220 116.82 26.08 -30.70
CA THR A 220 115.45 26.37 -31.11
C THR A 220 114.81 25.09 -31.60
N VAL A 221 113.74 24.66 -30.93
CA VAL A 221 112.94 23.52 -31.35
C VAL A 221 111.61 24.05 -31.86
N ALA A 222 111.23 23.58 -33.03
CA ALA A 222 110.01 23.96 -33.72
C ALA A 222 109.12 22.72 -33.84
N VAL A 223 107.89 22.80 -33.32
CA VAL A 223 106.93 21.72 -33.52
C VAL A 223 105.66 22.23 -34.17
N LYS A 224 105.24 21.54 -35.23
CA LYS A 224 104.01 21.85 -35.94
C LYS A 224 102.86 21.21 -35.18
N LEU A 225 101.87 22.02 -34.81
CA LEU A 225 100.64 21.50 -34.21
C LEU A 225 99.64 21.24 -35.33
N ASP A 226 99.10 20.02 -35.37
CA ASP A 226 98.14 19.62 -36.38
C ASP A 226 96.82 20.39 -36.22
N LYS A 227 96.20 20.77 -37.33
CA LYS A 227 94.87 21.37 -37.26
C LYS A 227 93.85 20.28 -36.92
N HIS A 228 93.30 20.28 -35.71
CA HIS A 228 92.15 19.43 -35.37
C HIS A 228 90.83 20.02 -35.88
N GLY A 229 90.73 20.22 -37.20
CA GLY A 229 89.48 20.56 -37.90
C GLY A 229 88.68 21.70 -37.25
N ASP A 230 87.54 21.31 -36.66
CA ASP A 230 86.50 22.12 -36.00
C ASP A 230 86.71 22.32 -34.48
N ARG A 231 87.80 21.80 -33.90
CA ARG A 231 88.09 21.85 -32.46
C ARG A 231 88.87 23.11 -32.09
N GLN A 232 88.46 23.75 -31.00
CA GLN A 232 89.18 24.91 -30.46
C GLN A 232 90.33 24.49 -29.54
N VAL A 233 91.45 25.20 -29.60
CA VAL A 233 92.61 24.88 -28.77
C VAL A 233 92.48 25.59 -27.43
N LEU A 234 92.31 24.84 -26.34
CA LEU A 234 92.15 25.41 -24.99
C LEU A 234 93.45 26.03 -24.50
N GLY A 235 94.57 25.35 -24.76
CA GLY A 235 95.89 25.78 -24.34
C GLY A 235 96.99 24.85 -24.84
N ILE A 236 98.23 25.33 -24.70
CA ILE A 236 99.45 24.59 -25.01
C ILE A 236 100.30 24.61 -23.74
N ARG A 237 100.51 23.44 -23.15
CA ARG A 237 101.51 23.22 -22.12
C ARG A 237 102.83 22.86 -22.77
N ARG A 238 103.88 23.53 -22.33
CA ARG A 238 105.22 23.38 -22.84
C ARG A 238 106.12 22.90 -21.72
N ILE A 239 106.71 21.74 -21.92
CA ILE A 239 107.59 21.10 -20.95
C ILE A 239 108.95 20.97 -21.61
N TRP A 240 109.99 21.48 -20.94
CA TRP A 240 111.37 21.33 -21.39
C TRP A 240 112.07 20.22 -20.61
N LYS A 241 112.66 19.26 -21.33
CA LYS A 241 113.49 18.19 -20.78
C LYS A 241 114.92 18.29 -21.28
N VAL A 242 115.87 18.31 -20.36
CA VAL A 242 117.31 18.34 -20.63
C VAL A 242 117.87 16.98 -20.24
N ALA A 243 118.17 16.14 -21.24
CA ALA A 243 118.32 14.68 -21.07
C ALA A 243 117.07 14.02 -20.42
N GLU A 244 116.97 12.68 -20.42
CA GLU A 244 115.76 11.98 -19.93
C GLU A 244 115.44 12.21 -18.42
N PHE A 245 116.28 12.93 -17.67
CA PHE A 245 116.25 12.97 -16.21
C PHE A 245 115.92 14.33 -15.55
N PHE A 246 115.91 15.47 -16.28
CA PHE A 246 115.67 16.80 -15.69
C PHE A 246 114.54 17.58 -16.40
N GLU A 247 113.49 17.97 -15.66
CA GLU A 247 112.44 18.90 -16.12
C GLU A 247 112.79 20.34 -15.72
N GLY A 248 113.03 21.21 -16.71
CA GLY A 248 113.54 22.57 -16.49
C GLY A 248 112.47 23.64 -16.28
N SER A 249 111.48 23.72 -17.18
CA SER A 249 110.41 24.73 -17.11
C SER A 249 109.07 24.20 -17.65
N ASN A 250 107.98 24.49 -16.93
CA ASN A 250 106.62 24.17 -17.33
C ASN A 250 105.82 25.47 -17.48
N ASN A 251 105.45 25.80 -18.72
CA ASN A 251 104.67 27.00 -19.03
C ASN A 251 103.40 26.60 -19.78
N VAL A 252 102.25 27.12 -19.33
CA VAL A 252 100.96 26.91 -19.98
C VAL A 252 100.49 28.23 -20.57
N GLU A 253 100.24 28.23 -21.87
CA GLU A 253 99.54 29.32 -22.55
C GLU A 253 98.10 28.88 -22.82
N GLY A 254 97.12 29.74 -22.56
CA GLY A 254 95.70 29.40 -22.63
C GLY A 254 95.12 28.92 -21.28
N THR A 255 94.04 28.13 -21.30
CA THR A 255 93.38 27.61 -20.09
C THR A 255 93.57 26.11 -19.93
N THR A 256 93.72 25.67 -18.67
CA THR A 256 93.67 24.26 -18.27
C THR A 256 92.31 23.84 -17.73
N VAL A 257 91.33 24.74 -17.71
CA VAL A 257 89.96 24.45 -17.23
C VAL A 257 89.12 24.05 -18.44
N PRO A 258 88.90 22.76 -18.68
CA PRO A 258 88.12 22.31 -19.83
C PRO A 258 86.64 22.67 -19.64
N PRO A 259 85.90 22.82 -20.75
CA PRO A 259 84.46 22.99 -20.68
C PRO A 259 83.81 21.70 -20.14
N THR A 260 82.72 21.83 -19.37
CA THR A 260 82.04 20.68 -18.76
C THR A 260 80.78 20.30 -19.54
N ASN A 261 80.33 19.04 -19.39
CA ASN A 261 79.00 18.63 -19.84
C ASN A 261 77.91 19.44 -19.12
N GLY A 262 76.76 19.57 -19.77
CA GLY A 262 75.56 20.01 -19.08
C GLY A 262 75.03 18.92 -18.16
N GLU A 263 74.45 19.30 -17.03
CA GLU A 263 73.85 18.34 -16.12
C GLU A 263 72.57 17.75 -16.75
N PRO A 264 72.26 16.47 -16.51
CA PRO A 264 71.00 15.89 -16.94
C PRO A 264 69.82 16.62 -16.26
N SER A 265 68.70 16.69 -16.96
CA SER A 265 67.45 17.17 -16.36
C SER A 265 66.93 16.19 -15.30
N ILE A 266 66.12 16.71 -14.39
CA ILE A 266 65.37 15.90 -13.42
C ILE A 266 64.00 15.63 -14.01
N ALA A 267 63.63 14.34 -14.06
CA ALA A 267 62.42 13.91 -14.72
C ALA A 267 61.16 14.56 -14.12
N PRO A 268 60.23 15.02 -14.97
CA PRO A 268 58.86 15.34 -14.53
C PRO A 268 58.10 14.07 -14.15
N GLY A 269 57.02 14.23 -13.41
CA GLY A 269 56.11 13.14 -13.07
C GLY A 269 55.19 12.74 -14.22
N ASP A 270 54.70 11.51 -14.19
CA ASP A 270 53.69 11.02 -15.14
C ASP A 270 52.32 11.65 -14.85
N SER A 271 51.45 11.71 -15.85
CA SER A 271 50.08 12.22 -15.65
C SER A 271 49.15 11.08 -15.22
N GLY A 272 48.19 11.38 -14.35
CA GLY A 272 47.18 10.41 -13.93
C GLY A 272 46.21 10.07 -15.07
N ASN A 273 45.71 8.84 -15.07
CA ASN A 273 44.63 8.40 -15.96
C ASN A 273 43.30 9.02 -15.54
N GLY A 274 42.36 9.15 -16.48
CA GLY A 274 40.98 9.52 -16.15
C GLY A 274 40.25 8.41 -15.39
N GLY A 275 39.29 8.79 -14.54
CA GLY A 275 38.40 7.88 -13.84
C GLY A 275 37.23 7.43 -14.69
N ALA A 276 36.80 6.17 -14.55
CA ALA A 276 35.61 5.68 -15.23
C ALA A 276 34.34 6.41 -14.74
N ALA A 277 33.34 6.60 -15.60
CA ALA A 277 32.01 6.95 -15.13
C ALA A 277 31.38 5.80 -14.33
N GLY A 278 30.33 6.07 -13.58
CA GLY A 278 29.46 5.05 -12.99
C GLY A 278 28.38 4.60 -13.98
N LYS A 279 27.87 3.38 -13.79
CA LYS A 279 26.82 2.77 -14.62
C LYS A 279 25.43 3.24 -14.21
N LEU A 280 24.50 3.29 -15.16
CA LEU A 280 23.07 3.48 -14.91
C LEU A 280 22.28 2.21 -15.24
N VAL A 281 21.52 1.72 -14.24
CA VAL A 281 20.48 0.70 -14.42
C VAL A 281 19.13 1.32 -14.09
N THR A 282 18.15 1.19 -14.98
CA THR A 282 16.80 1.72 -14.72
C THR A 282 15.73 0.90 -15.45
N ASN A 283 14.47 1.02 -15.07
CA ASN A 283 13.33 0.48 -15.83
C ASN A 283 12.60 1.57 -16.63
N GLN A 284 13.05 2.82 -16.57
CA GLN A 284 12.39 3.97 -17.17
C GLN A 284 13.25 4.64 -18.25
N PRO A 285 12.84 4.61 -19.52
CA PRO A 285 13.54 5.30 -20.60
C PRO A 285 13.66 6.82 -20.39
N ALA A 286 12.72 7.42 -19.66
CA ALA A 286 12.76 8.84 -19.33
C ALA A 286 13.92 9.19 -18.38
N ILE A 287 14.22 8.33 -17.40
CA ILE A 287 15.35 8.49 -16.47
C ILE A 287 16.67 8.52 -17.23
N ALA A 288 16.84 7.62 -18.20
CA ALA A 288 18.06 7.57 -19.01
C ALA A 288 18.32 8.85 -19.81
N LYS A 289 17.28 9.53 -20.29
CA LYS A 289 17.43 10.83 -20.97
C LYS A 289 17.98 11.92 -20.03
N LEU A 290 17.76 11.79 -18.73
CA LEU A 290 18.21 12.72 -17.70
C LEU A 290 19.60 12.37 -17.14
N TRP A 291 20.26 11.33 -17.63
CA TRP A 291 21.55 10.87 -17.11
C TRP A 291 22.77 11.42 -17.85
N SER A 292 23.85 11.69 -17.10
CA SER A 292 25.21 11.96 -17.57
C SER A 292 26.18 10.95 -16.93
N GLY A 293 26.94 10.24 -17.76
CA GLY A 293 28.01 9.33 -17.33
C GLY A 293 29.27 9.55 -18.15
N LYS A 294 29.85 10.75 -18.05
CA LYS A 294 31.05 11.12 -18.81
C LYS A 294 32.29 10.51 -18.16
N PRO A 295 33.17 9.83 -18.93
CA PRO A 295 34.45 9.40 -18.40
C PRO A 295 35.34 10.61 -18.09
N GLY A 296 36.19 10.47 -17.08
CA GLY A 296 37.25 11.44 -16.78
C GLY A 296 38.33 11.43 -17.85
N LYS A 297 38.92 12.60 -18.09
CA LYS A 297 40.06 12.80 -18.99
C LYS A 297 41.37 12.52 -18.28
N ALA A 298 42.41 12.21 -19.04
CA ALA A 298 43.78 12.15 -18.54
C ALA A 298 44.22 13.52 -17.99
N GLY A 299 45.05 13.47 -16.95
CA GLY A 299 45.68 14.68 -16.43
C GLY A 299 46.57 15.37 -17.47
N PRO A 300 46.69 16.71 -17.43
CA PRO A 300 47.55 17.43 -18.36
C PRO A 300 49.01 16.99 -18.21
N ARG A 301 49.66 16.73 -19.35
CA ARG A 301 51.06 16.30 -19.41
C ARG A 301 51.99 17.38 -18.85
N ALA A 302 52.89 16.97 -17.97
CA ALA A 302 53.92 17.85 -17.46
C ALA A 302 54.86 18.31 -18.61
N PRO A 303 55.27 19.59 -18.64
CA PRO A 303 56.25 20.08 -19.61
C PRO A 303 57.54 19.26 -19.57
N LYS A 304 58.14 19.06 -20.76
CA LYS A 304 59.45 18.41 -20.90
C LYS A 304 60.52 19.19 -20.13
N ALA A 305 61.32 18.49 -19.33
CA ALA A 305 62.49 19.06 -18.68
C ALA A 305 63.69 18.91 -19.62
N THR A 306 64.40 20.01 -19.88
CA THR A 306 65.53 20.01 -20.82
C THR A 306 66.84 19.85 -20.07
N GLY A 307 67.74 19.01 -20.58
CA GLY A 307 69.10 18.92 -20.07
C GLY A 307 69.84 20.24 -20.22
N GLY A 308 70.82 20.49 -19.34
CA GLY A 308 71.67 21.66 -19.45
C GLY A 308 72.49 21.61 -20.74
N ARG A 309 72.76 22.76 -21.35
CA ARG A 309 73.63 22.83 -22.52
C ARG A 309 75.07 22.52 -22.13
N GLY A 310 75.78 21.73 -22.93
CA GLY A 310 77.23 21.53 -22.76
C GLY A 310 78.00 22.84 -22.90
N GLY A 311 79.02 23.02 -22.06
CA GLY A 311 79.88 24.20 -22.06
C GLY A 311 80.62 24.37 -23.38
N GLN A 312 80.86 25.61 -23.77
CA GLN A 312 81.60 26.00 -24.97
C GLN A 312 83.10 26.13 -24.69
N PRO A 313 83.99 25.79 -25.65
CA PRO A 313 83.70 25.16 -26.95
C PRO A 313 83.27 23.68 -26.85
N ARG A 314 82.36 23.25 -27.75
CA ARG A 314 81.79 21.87 -27.76
C ARG A 314 82.79 20.76 -28.03
N ALA A 315 83.81 21.05 -28.84
CA ALA A 315 84.91 20.16 -29.11
C ALA A 315 86.19 20.97 -29.01
N SER A 316 87.13 20.49 -28.21
CA SER A 316 88.34 21.23 -27.91
C SER A 316 89.52 20.31 -27.63
N VAL A 317 90.72 20.86 -27.76
CA VAL A 317 91.96 20.12 -27.63
C VAL A 317 92.94 20.91 -26.79
N PHE A 318 93.67 20.22 -25.92
CA PHE A 318 94.77 20.78 -25.15
C PHE A 318 96.06 20.05 -25.53
N TYR A 319 97.10 20.80 -25.90
CA TYR A 319 98.38 20.21 -26.31
C TYR A 319 99.37 20.17 -25.16
N ASP A 320 100.05 19.04 -25.02
CA ASP A 320 101.25 18.90 -24.22
C ASP A 320 102.44 18.71 -25.17
N CYS A 321 103.23 19.77 -25.31
CA CYS A 321 104.44 19.79 -26.13
C CYS A 321 105.66 19.62 -25.22
N THR A 322 106.30 18.46 -25.31
CA THR A 322 107.57 18.19 -24.60
C THR A 322 108.72 18.39 -25.57
N TYR A 323 109.59 19.36 -25.28
CA TYR A 323 110.79 19.67 -26.05
C TYR A 323 112.00 19.03 -25.39
N TYR A 324 112.82 18.36 -26.17
CA TYR A 324 114.05 17.72 -25.73
C TYR A 324 115.24 18.54 -26.19
N HIS A 325 116.11 18.87 -25.24
CA HIS A 325 117.43 19.40 -25.54
C HIS A 325 118.42 18.22 -25.58
N GLU A 326 118.76 17.77 -26.78
CA GLU A 326 119.85 16.82 -27.00
C GLU A 326 121.16 17.58 -27.16
N PHE A 327 122.13 17.29 -26.29
CA PHE A 327 123.49 17.80 -26.41
C PHE A 327 124.12 17.22 -27.70
N HIS A 328 124.25 18.04 -28.75
CA HIS A 328 125.06 17.73 -29.92
C HIS A 328 126.20 18.74 -29.99
N LEU A 329 127.43 18.24 -29.83
CA LEU A 329 128.62 19.07 -29.68
C LEU A 329 129.04 19.78 -31.00
N TRP A 330 128.47 19.43 -32.16
CA TRP A 330 128.93 19.91 -33.48
C TRP A 330 127.79 19.94 -34.52
N GLY A 331 127.32 21.12 -34.94
CA GLY A 331 126.49 21.33 -36.14
C GLY A 331 125.17 22.09 -35.93
N ASP A 332 124.93 23.14 -36.73
CA ASP A 332 123.67 23.87 -36.85
C ASP A 332 122.68 23.12 -37.76
N ASP A 333 121.99 22.11 -37.22
CA ASP A 333 120.87 21.47 -37.91
C ASP A 333 119.54 21.78 -37.20
N ASP A 334 118.54 22.17 -38.00
CA ASP A 334 117.17 22.48 -37.58
C ASP A 334 116.48 21.20 -37.07
N ASN A 335 116.59 20.96 -35.76
CA ASN A 335 116.37 19.63 -35.15
C ASN A 335 114.89 19.36 -34.81
N SER A 336 114.03 19.46 -35.82
CA SER A 336 112.57 19.28 -35.74
C SER A 336 112.08 17.93 -35.20
N LYS A 337 112.97 16.94 -34.98
CA LYS A 337 112.64 15.61 -34.41
C LYS A 337 112.73 15.54 -32.88
N SER A 338 113.17 16.60 -32.20
CA SER A 338 113.42 16.63 -30.75
C SER A 338 112.22 17.09 -29.90
N ALA A 339 110.98 16.94 -30.38
CA ALA A 339 109.78 17.28 -29.62
C ALA A 339 108.72 16.18 -29.68
N LYS A 340 108.13 15.84 -28.54
CA LYS A 340 106.98 14.94 -28.44
C LYS A 340 105.73 15.77 -28.16
N VAL A 341 104.75 15.69 -29.05
CA VAL A 341 103.44 16.30 -28.86
C VAL A 341 102.45 15.20 -28.53
N SER A 342 101.73 15.38 -27.44
CA SER A 342 100.49 14.67 -27.16
C SER A 342 99.37 15.69 -27.01
N PHE A 343 98.15 15.26 -27.23
CA PHE A 343 96.99 16.11 -27.03
C PHE A 343 95.90 15.36 -26.27
N THR A 344 95.12 16.11 -25.50
CA THR A 344 93.91 15.61 -24.83
C THR A 344 92.71 16.29 -25.45
N GLU A 345 91.76 15.49 -25.93
CA GLU A 345 90.51 16.00 -26.48
C GLU A 345 89.44 16.08 -25.40
N TYR A 346 88.74 17.20 -25.38
CA TYR A 346 87.56 17.42 -24.55
C TYR A 346 86.36 17.63 -25.46
N SER A 347 85.30 16.88 -25.20
CA SER A 347 84.01 17.08 -25.85
C SER A 347 82.95 17.28 -24.78
N THR A 348 82.08 18.28 -24.99
CA THR A 348 80.94 18.50 -24.11
C THR A 348 79.66 18.04 -24.77
N LYS A 349 78.84 17.37 -23.98
CA LYS A 349 77.50 16.92 -24.37
C LYS A 349 76.46 17.71 -23.59
N ASP A 350 75.30 17.89 -24.22
CA ASP A 350 74.12 18.33 -23.50
C ASP A 350 73.71 17.26 -22.49
N GLY A 351 73.14 17.70 -21.36
CA GLY A 351 72.49 16.81 -20.43
C GLY A 351 71.32 16.09 -21.12
N SER A 352 70.96 14.91 -20.62
CA SER A 352 69.79 14.20 -21.14
C SER A 352 68.49 14.92 -20.75
N ASP A 353 67.61 15.10 -21.74
CA ASP A 353 66.23 15.53 -21.52
C ASP A 353 65.41 14.44 -20.82
N ALA A 354 64.36 14.85 -20.13
CA ALA A 354 63.40 13.94 -19.51
C ALA A 354 61.96 14.41 -19.75
N GLU A 355 61.08 13.45 -20.00
CA GLU A 355 59.66 13.70 -20.26
C GLU A 355 58.79 12.73 -19.47
N GLY A 356 57.63 13.21 -19.01
CA GLY A 356 56.65 12.39 -18.28
C GLY A 356 55.71 11.72 -19.27
N LYS A 357 55.15 10.58 -18.89
CA LYS A 357 54.14 9.88 -19.70
C LYS A 357 52.80 10.62 -19.65
N ALA A 358 52.10 10.62 -20.77
CA ALA A 358 50.70 11.03 -20.81
C ALA A 358 49.84 9.97 -20.13
N GLY A 359 48.82 10.42 -19.39
CA GLY A 359 47.77 9.54 -18.89
C GLY A 359 46.86 9.10 -20.03
N THR A 360 46.01 8.11 -19.76
CA THR A 360 44.99 7.64 -20.70
C THR A 360 43.62 8.12 -20.24
N ASP A 361 42.81 8.63 -21.18
CA ASP A 361 41.40 8.93 -20.93
C ASP A 361 40.66 7.64 -20.53
N ALA A 362 39.69 7.74 -19.63
CA ALA A 362 38.85 6.59 -19.33
C ALA A 362 37.96 6.24 -20.54
N ALA A 363 37.75 4.94 -20.75
CA ALA A 363 36.85 4.48 -21.80
C ALA A 363 35.40 4.93 -21.51
N PRO A 364 34.61 5.32 -22.53
CA PRO A 364 33.19 5.59 -22.36
C PRO A 364 32.44 4.31 -21.94
N ILE A 365 31.47 4.43 -21.04
CA ILE A 365 30.57 3.33 -20.69
C ILE A 365 29.57 3.09 -21.83
N ALA A 366 29.44 1.84 -22.26
CA ALA A 366 28.50 1.43 -23.30
C ALA A 366 27.10 1.03 -22.78
N GLU A 367 26.95 0.76 -21.47
CA GLU A 367 25.76 0.11 -20.92
C GLU A 367 24.86 1.07 -20.14
N GLN A 368 23.73 1.40 -20.77
CA GLN A 368 22.48 1.73 -20.09
C GLN A 368 21.63 0.45 -20.12
N VAL A 369 21.35 -0.13 -18.95
CA VAL A 369 20.45 -1.29 -18.89
C VAL A 369 19.05 -0.79 -18.58
N VAL A 370 18.13 -0.94 -19.55
CA VAL A 370 16.70 -0.70 -19.34
C VAL A 370 16.01 -2.04 -19.09
N GLU A 371 15.67 -2.28 -17.83
CA GLU A 371 14.87 -3.44 -17.44
C GLU A 371 13.43 -3.27 -17.94
N THR A 372 12.80 -4.34 -18.44
CA THR A 372 11.45 -4.28 -19.05
C THR A 372 10.32 -4.54 -18.06
N ASP A 373 10.65 -4.90 -16.83
CA ASP A 373 9.67 -5.23 -15.80
C ASP A 373 9.05 -3.96 -15.19
N ALA A 374 7.74 -3.80 -15.35
CA ALA A 374 7.01 -2.61 -14.92
C ALA A 374 6.88 -2.49 -13.39
N ALA A 375 6.89 -3.59 -12.64
CA ALA A 375 6.68 -3.60 -11.18
C ALA A 375 8.00 -3.62 -10.39
N ILE A 376 9.15 -3.60 -11.07
CA ILE A 376 10.49 -3.70 -10.48
C ILE A 376 10.85 -2.58 -9.49
N TRP A 377 10.11 -1.48 -9.50
CA TRP A 377 10.24 -0.38 -8.53
C TRP A 377 9.69 -0.72 -7.14
N LEU A 378 8.79 -1.70 -7.05
CA LEU A 378 8.12 -2.07 -5.81
C LEU A 378 9.02 -2.99 -4.99
N HIS A 379 9.64 -2.47 -3.93
CA HIS A 379 10.53 -3.24 -3.06
C HIS A 379 9.72 -3.97 -1.94
N PRO A 380 10.09 -5.19 -1.51
CA PRO A 380 9.38 -5.91 -0.44
C PRO A 380 9.17 -5.10 0.84
N THR A 381 10.17 -4.29 1.23
CA THR A 381 10.12 -3.43 2.42
C THR A 381 9.13 -2.26 2.30
N LEU A 382 8.79 -1.83 1.08
CA LEU A 382 7.81 -0.75 0.87
C LEU A 382 6.37 -1.23 1.10
N VAL A 383 6.10 -2.49 0.76
CA VAL A 383 4.77 -3.11 0.83
C VAL A 383 4.08 -2.94 2.19
N PRO A 384 4.69 -3.31 3.34
CA PRO A 384 4.02 -3.16 4.64
C PRO A 384 3.74 -1.70 5.02
N LEU A 385 4.57 -0.74 4.59
CA LEU A 385 4.37 0.69 4.83
C LEU A 385 3.16 1.21 4.05
N THR A 386 3.11 0.92 2.75
CA THR A 386 1.99 1.31 1.90
C THR A 386 0.70 0.65 2.36
N MET A 387 0.71 -0.66 2.64
CA MET A 387 -0.48 -1.35 3.12
C MET A 387 -0.94 -0.81 4.47
N GLY A 388 -0.01 -0.49 5.38
CA GLY A 388 -0.33 0.20 6.64
C GLY A 388 -1.07 1.52 6.41
N TYR A 389 -0.56 2.36 5.51
CA TYR A 389 -1.17 3.64 5.16
C TYR A 389 -2.54 3.52 4.50
N ILE A 390 -2.72 2.54 3.59
CA ILE A 390 -4.02 2.24 2.98
C ILE A 390 -5.04 1.83 4.04
N ARG A 391 -4.66 0.91 4.95
CA ARG A 391 -5.54 0.45 6.04
C ARG A 391 -5.95 1.60 6.94
N GLU A 392 -4.99 2.44 7.34
CA GLU A 392 -5.25 3.60 8.19
C GLU A 392 -6.16 4.65 7.52
N SER A 393 -5.90 4.95 6.25
CA SER A 393 -6.75 5.85 5.46
C SER A 393 -8.19 5.32 5.38
N TYR A 394 -8.36 4.01 5.23
CA TYR A 394 -9.69 3.40 5.19
C TYR A 394 -10.36 3.38 6.58
N LEU A 395 -9.60 3.05 7.63
CA LEU A 395 -10.07 3.05 9.02
C LEU A 395 -10.52 4.45 9.47
N THR A 396 -9.88 5.51 8.99
CA THR A 396 -10.18 6.93 9.31
C THR A 396 -11.23 7.58 8.39
N GLU A 397 -11.99 6.77 7.64
CA GLU A 397 -13.01 7.21 6.67
C GLU A 397 -12.51 8.08 5.50
N GLN A 398 -11.20 8.13 5.25
CA GLN A 398 -10.63 8.75 4.03
C GLN A 398 -10.78 7.79 2.84
N ARG A 399 -12.03 7.43 2.52
CA ARG A 399 -12.39 6.39 1.53
C ARG A 399 -11.88 6.73 0.13
N ASP A 400 -11.91 7.99 -0.27
CA ASP A 400 -11.41 8.44 -1.56
C ASP A 400 -9.89 8.26 -1.67
N GLU A 401 -9.16 8.55 -0.60
CA GLU A 401 -7.70 8.37 -0.55
C GLU A 401 -7.35 6.87 -0.53
N ALA A 402 -8.03 6.08 0.30
CA ALA A 402 -7.86 4.63 0.31
C ALA A 402 -8.15 4.02 -1.08
N LYS A 403 -9.23 4.45 -1.75
CA LYS A 403 -9.57 4.02 -3.10
C LYS A 403 -8.49 4.41 -4.11
N ARG A 404 -8.03 5.66 -4.08
CA ARG A 404 -6.96 6.15 -4.95
C ARG A 404 -5.70 5.30 -4.83
N LEU A 405 -5.27 4.99 -3.60
CA LEU A 405 -4.08 4.18 -3.35
C LEU A 405 -4.27 2.71 -3.74
N VAL A 406 -5.42 2.10 -3.42
CA VAL A 406 -5.72 0.73 -3.82
C VAL A 406 -5.72 0.60 -5.34
N ASP A 407 -6.35 1.52 -6.07
CA ASP A 407 -6.36 1.53 -7.53
C ASP A 407 -4.94 1.67 -8.11
N LEU A 408 -4.13 2.56 -7.53
CA LEU A 408 -2.76 2.82 -7.95
C LEU A 408 -1.83 1.62 -7.77
N TYR A 409 -1.97 0.90 -6.65
CA TYR A 409 -1.12 -0.25 -6.34
C TYR A 409 -1.64 -1.57 -6.93
N ALA A 410 -2.95 -1.69 -7.16
CA ALA A 410 -3.55 -2.89 -7.76
C ALA A 410 -2.90 -3.21 -9.12
N ASP A 411 -2.67 -2.22 -9.97
CA ASP A 411 -2.04 -2.44 -11.29
C ASP A 411 -0.61 -3.01 -11.18
N ALA A 412 0.17 -2.53 -10.21
CA ALA A 412 1.52 -3.04 -9.96
C ALA A 412 1.49 -4.48 -9.45
N PHE A 413 0.58 -4.78 -8.51
CA PHE A 413 0.45 -6.12 -7.95
C PHE A 413 -0.21 -7.11 -8.91
N LEU A 414 -1.02 -6.69 -9.89
CA LEU A 414 -1.58 -7.57 -10.92
C LEU A 414 -0.51 -8.10 -11.91
N SER A 415 0.67 -7.49 -11.94
CA SER A 415 1.81 -7.95 -12.72
C SER A 415 2.48 -9.19 -12.08
N PRO A 416 3.20 -10.03 -12.86
CA PRO A 416 4.02 -11.10 -12.31
C PRO A 416 5.07 -10.59 -11.31
N LEU A 417 5.49 -11.45 -10.38
CA LEU A 417 6.52 -11.15 -9.39
C LEU A 417 7.81 -10.64 -10.06
N PRO A 418 8.29 -9.42 -9.73
CA PRO A 418 9.43 -8.83 -10.43
C PRO A 418 10.77 -9.35 -9.91
N THR A 419 11.35 -10.34 -10.59
CA THR A 419 12.59 -11.03 -10.13
C THR A 419 13.90 -10.43 -10.66
N ALA A 420 13.84 -9.51 -11.64
CA ALA A 420 15.02 -8.97 -12.32
C ALA A 420 15.96 -8.16 -11.39
N ASN A 421 15.41 -7.42 -10.41
CA ASN A 421 16.19 -6.58 -9.49
C ASN A 421 16.83 -7.33 -8.31
N LYS A 422 16.63 -8.66 -8.20
CA LYS A 422 17.05 -9.51 -7.07
C LYS A 422 16.50 -9.09 -5.69
N ALA A 423 15.66 -8.05 -5.61
CA ALA A 423 14.98 -7.64 -4.38
C ALA A 423 13.90 -8.67 -4.03
N TRP A 424 13.15 -9.12 -5.03
CA TRP A 424 12.27 -10.28 -4.92
C TRP A 424 12.97 -11.55 -5.37
N LYS A 425 12.75 -12.64 -4.64
CA LYS A 425 13.21 -13.99 -4.94
C LYS A 425 12.01 -14.84 -5.37
N ALA A 426 12.25 -15.88 -6.16
CA ALA A 426 11.17 -16.79 -6.59
C ALA A 426 10.38 -17.42 -5.41
N LYS A 427 11.01 -17.55 -4.24
CA LYS A 427 10.37 -18.04 -3.01
C LYS A 427 9.36 -17.05 -2.40
N ASP A 428 9.47 -15.76 -2.71
CA ASP A 428 8.60 -14.69 -2.18
C ASP A 428 7.25 -14.62 -2.91
N GLY A 429 6.98 -15.55 -3.84
CA GLY A 429 5.72 -15.58 -4.59
C GLY A 429 4.49 -15.85 -3.72
N ALA A 430 4.63 -16.42 -2.52
CA ALA A 430 3.52 -16.56 -1.58
C ALA A 430 3.12 -15.19 -0.99
N TYR A 431 4.10 -14.46 -0.45
CA TYR A 431 3.92 -13.10 0.07
C TYR A 431 3.37 -12.13 -0.99
N TRP A 432 3.85 -12.20 -2.24
CA TRP A 432 3.26 -11.41 -3.33
C TRP A 432 1.76 -11.68 -3.55
N ARG A 433 1.33 -12.94 -3.44
CA ARG A 433 -0.07 -13.34 -3.66
C ARG A 433 -0.98 -13.00 -2.49
N SER A 434 -0.48 -13.02 -1.26
CA SER A 434 -1.28 -12.57 -0.11
C SER A 434 -1.59 -11.08 -0.21
N ILE A 435 -0.62 -10.27 -0.62
CA ILE A 435 -0.83 -8.83 -0.85
C ILE A 435 -1.78 -8.56 -2.03
N GLN A 436 -1.67 -9.32 -3.13
CA GLN A 436 -2.66 -9.28 -4.22
C GLN A 436 -4.08 -9.54 -3.70
N THR A 437 -4.24 -10.53 -2.82
CA THR A 437 -5.54 -10.93 -2.27
C THR A 437 -6.09 -9.87 -1.31
N GLU A 438 -5.24 -9.28 -0.48
CA GLU A 438 -5.63 -8.20 0.43
C GLU A 438 -6.07 -6.95 -0.34
N LEU A 439 -5.27 -6.47 -1.30
CA LEU A 439 -5.63 -5.32 -2.13
C LEU A 439 -6.94 -5.54 -2.88
N ALA A 440 -7.15 -6.75 -3.40
CA ALA A 440 -8.40 -7.07 -4.09
C ALA A 440 -9.60 -7.08 -3.13
N THR A 441 -9.42 -7.54 -1.88
CA THR A 441 -10.44 -7.49 -0.82
C THR A 441 -10.78 -6.06 -0.44
N LEU A 442 -9.77 -5.19 -0.29
CA LEU A 442 -9.96 -3.77 0.00
C LEU A 442 -10.66 -3.05 -1.16
N ALA A 443 -10.24 -3.33 -2.39
CA ALA A 443 -10.88 -2.78 -3.60
C ALA A 443 -12.36 -3.17 -3.68
N GLN A 444 -12.67 -4.45 -3.38
CA GLN A 444 -14.05 -4.94 -3.35
C GLN A 444 -14.86 -4.25 -2.25
N ARG A 445 -14.34 -4.13 -1.02
CA ARG A 445 -15.04 -3.45 0.09
C ARG A 445 -15.33 -1.99 -0.24
N LEU A 446 -14.34 -1.27 -0.80
CA LEU A 446 -14.46 0.13 -1.21
C LEU A 446 -15.49 0.29 -2.33
N ALA A 447 -15.43 -0.57 -3.35
CA ALA A 447 -16.44 -0.60 -4.39
C ALA A 447 -17.82 -0.81 -3.77
N SER A 448 -17.98 -1.83 -2.90
CA SER A 448 -19.23 -2.18 -2.22
C SER A 448 -19.72 -1.23 -1.12
N ARG A 449 -19.07 -0.06 -0.94
CA ARG A 449 -19.37 0.91 0.14
C ARG A 449 -19.43 0.29 1.53
N LEU A 450 -18.71 -0.80 1.75
CA LEU A 450 -18.57 -1.41 3.07
C LEU A 450 -17.52 -0.64 3.87
N ASP A 451 -17.49 -0.80 5.18
CA ASP A 451 -16.38 -0.30 5.99
C ASP A 451 -15.14 -1.20 5.87
N TYR A 452 -14.07 -0.82 6.60
CA TYR A 452 -12.81 -1.56 6.62
C TYR A 452 -12.98 -3.06 6.97
N PHE A 453 -13.90 -3.40 7.88
CA PHE A 453 -14.18 -4.78 8.30
C PHE A 453 -15.23 -5.47 7.41
N GLY A 454 -15.63 -4.84 6.31
CA GLY A 454 -16.61 -5.39 5.38
C GLY A 454 -18.05 -5.29 5.88
N LYS A 455 -18.35 -4.39 6.82
CA LYS A 455 -19.72 -4.20 7.35
C LYS A 455 -20.44 -3.05 6.62
N PRO A 456 -21.76 -3.15 6.40
CA PRO A 456 -22.56 -2.06 5.84
C PRO A 456 -22.76 -0.91 6.84
N ALA A 457 -23.15 0.27 6.35
CA ALA A 457 -23.53 1.39 7.21
C ALA A 457 -24.73 1.03 8.12
N GLY A 458 -24.71 1.50 9.37
CA GLY A 458 -25.71 1.15 10.39
C GLY A 458 -25.56 -0.25 10.97
N TYR A 459 -24.46 -0.96 10.65
CA TYR A 459 -24.17 -2.28 11.20
C TYR A 459 -24.30 -2.32 12.71
N THR A 460 -25.13 -3.25 13.19
CA THR A 460 -25.37 -3.54 14.59
C THR A 460 -24.90 -4.96 14.88
N PRO A 461 -23.94 -5.16 15.80
CA PRO A 461 -23.48 -6.50 16.18
C PRO A 461 -24.64 -7.37 16.63
N LEU A 462 -24.59 -8.68 16.32
CA LEU A 462 -25.61 -9.64 16.75
C LEU A 462 -25.71 -9.73 18.28
N LEU A 463 -24.59 -9.53 18.96
CA LEU A 463 -24.47 -9.64 20.40
C LEU A 463 -24.81 -8.32 21.07
N SER A 464 -25.47 -8.41 22.22
CA SER A 464 -25.77 -7.22 23.02
C SER A 464 -24.48 -6.51 23.46
N LEU A 465 -24.60 -5.27 23.91
CA LEU A 465 -23.47 -4.51 24.43
C LEU A 465 -22.74 -5.24 25.57
N SER A 466 -23.49 -5.88 26.48
CA SER A 466 -22.91 -6.64 27.59
C SER A 466 -22.12 -7.86 27.12
N SER A 467 -22.65 -8.60 26.14
CA SER A 467 -21.98 -9.77 25.55
C SER A 467 -20.74 -9.35 24.75
N SER A 468 -20.85 -8.28 23.95
CA SER A 468 -19.74 -7.70 23.19
C SER A 468 -18.61 -7.21 24.10
N PHE A 469 -18.94 -6.66 25.27
CA PHE A 469 -17.96 -6.29 26.29
C PHE A 469 -17.18 -7.48 26.85
N GLN A 470 -17.87 -8.60 27.12
CA GLN A 470 -17.20 -9.82 27.59
C GLN A 470 -16.27 -10.42 26.53
N LEU A 471 -16.73 -10.49 25.27
CA LEU A 471 -15.89 -10.94 24.15
C LEU A 471 -14.69 -10.05 23.93
N TYR A 472 -14.86 -8.73 23.97
CA TYR A 472 -13.75 -7.79 23.87
C TYR A 472 -12.71 -8.05 24.97
N ARG A 473 -13.15 -8.28 26.21
CA ARG A 473 -12.25 -8.59 27.33
C ARG A 473 -11.46 -9.89 27.08
N MET A 474 -12.10 -10.92 26.56
CA MET A 474 -11.43 -12.18 26.21
C MET A 474 -10.42 -12.00 25.07
N GLU A 475 -10.76 -11.21 24.04
CA GLU A 475 -9.87 -10.92 22.92
C GLU A 475 -8.66 -10.09 23.35
N VAL A 476 -8.86 -9.09 24.22
CA VAL A 476 -7.77 -8.30 24.82
C VAL A 476 -6.75 -9.21 25.50
N ASP A 477 -7.20 -10.19 26.28
CA ASP A 477 -6.30 -11.11 26.99
C ASP A 477 -5.46 -11.95 26.00
N MET A 478 -6.06 -12.47 24.92
CA MET A 478 -5.34 -13.24 23.90
C MET A 478 -4.39 -12.39 23.05
N ALA A 479 -4.87 -11.23 22.57
CA ALA A 479 -4.08 -10.35 21.70
C ALA A 479 -2.87 -9.76 22.43
N LEU A 480 -3.03 -9.39 23.72
CA LEU A 480 -1.92 -8.89 24.54
C LEU A 480 -0.80 -9.91 24.71
N GLU A 481 -1.13 -11.18 24.93
CA GLU A 481 -0.13 -12.24 25.03
C GLU A 481 0.67 -12.35 23.73
N VAL A 482 0.01 -12.31 22.57
CA VAL A 482 0.67 -12.35 21.26
C VAL A 482 1.52 -11.10 21.02
N LEU A 483 1.02 -9.90 21.34
CA LEU A 483 1.74 -8.63 21.17
C LEU A 483 3.00 -8.56 22.06
N MET A 484 2.89 -8.95 23.32
CA MET A 484 4.03 -8.99 24.25
C MET A 484 5.04 -10.06 23.85
N PHE A 485 4.57 -11.25 23.44
CA PHE A 485 5.44 -12.32 22.97
C PHE A 485 6.20 -11.91 21.71
N THR A 486 5.51 -11.40 20.69
CA THR A 486 6.13 -10.97 19.43
C THR A 486 7.14 -9.86 19.65
N SER A 487 6.80 -8.85 20.47
CA SER A 487 7.72 -7.75 20.81
C SER A 487 8.91 -8.22 21.63
N TRP A 488 8.72 -9.17 22.55
CA TRP A 488 9.81 -9.83 23.28
C TRP A 488 10.74 -10.61 22.34
N VAL A 489 10.21 -11.37 21.36
CA VAL A 489 11.04 -12.10 20.40
C VAL A 489 11.84 -11.15 19.50
N VAL A 490 11.20 -10.07 19.02
CA VAL A 490 11.86 -9.00 18.23
C VAL A 490 13.02 -8.37 19.01
N GLU A 491 12.83 -8.06 20.29
CA GLU A 491 13.86 -7.43 21.10
C GLU A 491 14.93 -8.45 21.57
N LYS A 492 14.57 -9.72 21.81
CA LYS A 492 15.51 -10.82 22.16
C LYS A 492 16.45 -11.16 21.00
N GLN A 493 16.01 -10.96 19.76
CA GLN A 493 16.85 -11.07 18.56
C GLN A 493 17.99 -10.04 18.55
N ARG A 494 17.76 -8.83 19.08
CA ARG A 494 18.79 -7.78 19.17
C ARG A 494 19.92 -8.14 20.16
N SER A 495 19.70 -9.07 21.11
CA SER A 495 20.64 -9.38 22.20
C SER A 495 21.43 -10.71 22.13
N GLN A 496 21.38 -11.46 21.02
CA GLN A 496 22.03 -12.77 20.75
C GLN A 496 21.47 -14.09 21.37
N ALA A 497 21.61 -15.15 20.55
CA ALA A 497 21.89 -16.60 20.77
C ALA A 497 20.83 -17.64 21.21
N GLU A 498 19.57 -17.29 21.46
CA GLU A 498 18.52 -18.29 21.81
C GLU A 498 17.32 -18.27 20.84
N GLY A 499 17.57 -18.25 19.53
CA GLY A 499 16.51 -18.16 18.51
C GLY A 499 15.65 -19.42 18.33
N ALA A 500 16.13 -20.61 18.72
CA ALA A 500 15.45 -21.88 18.43
C ALA A 500 14.15 -22.07 19.26
N GLU A 501 14.20 -21.82 20.57
CA GLU A 501 13.02 -21.94 21.44
C GLU A 501 11.95 -20.89 21.12
N SER A 502 12.35 -19.67 20.74
CA SER A 502 11.42 -18.64 20.26
C SER A 502 10.77 -19.01 18.93
N SER A 503 11.51 -19.64 17.99
CA SER A 503 10.94 -20.14 16.73
C SER A 503 9.94 -21.27 16.96
N GLU A 504 10.22 -22.18 17.90
CA GLU A 504 9.31 -23.27 18.26
C GLU A 504 8.00 -22.74 18.86
N ALA A 505 8.07 -21.76 19.77
CA ALA A 505 6.89 -21.14 20.36
C ALA A 505 6.07 -20.35 19.32
N ALA A 506 6.72 -19.58 18.44
CA ALA A 506 6.07 -18.90 17.33
C ALA A 506 5.38 -19.87 16.35
N ALA A 507 6.07 -20.98 16.00
CA ALA A 507 5.51 -22.01 15.13
C ALA A 507 4.25 -22.67 15.72
N ARG A 508 4.22 -22.93 17.04
CA ARG A 508 3.02 -23.49 17.71
C ARG A 508 1.82 -22.55 17.64
N LEU A 509 2.04 -21.25 17.83
CA LEU A 509 0.98 -20.23 17.72
C LEU A 509 0.43 -20.17 16.29
N ILE A 510 1.32 -20.14 15.29
CA ILE A 510 0.92 -20.12 13.87
C ILE A 510 0.14 -21.39 13.49
N LEU A 511 0.55 -22.56 13.97
CA LEU A 511 -0.15 -23.82 13.71
C LEU A 511 -1.54 -23.87 14.36
N LYS A 512 -1.70 -23.34 15.57
CA LYS A 512 -3.01 -23.23 16.24
C LYS A 512 -3.95 -22.28 15.48
N GLU A 513 -3.40 -21.20 14.94
CA GLU A 513 -4.15 -20.24 14.11
C GLU A 513 -4.56 -20.87 12.77
N ASN A 514 -3.68 -21.62 12.13
CA ASN A 514 -3.99 -22.38 10.90
C ASN A 514 -5.17 -23.33 11.08
N ALA A 515 -5.25 -24.03 12.21
CA ALA A 515 -6.38 -24.92 12.48
C ALA A 515 -7.73 -24.17 12.49
N LYS A 516 -7.77 -22.97 13.10
CA LYS A 516 -8.97 -22.12 13.12
C LYS A 516 -9.31 -21.59 11.72
N LEU A 517 -8.32 -21.09 10.98
CA LEU A 517 -8.51 -20.58 9.62
C LEU A 517 -9.04 -21.67 8.68
N VAL A 518 -8.53 -22.90 8.82
CA VAL A 518 -8.99 -24.05 8.05
C VAL A 518 -10.45 -24.40 8.35
N GLU A 519 -10.88 -24.31 9.61
CA GLU A 519 -12.29 -24.52 9.98
C GLU A 519 -13.19 -23.41 9.41
N GLN A 520 -12.76 -22.15 9.48
CA GLN A 520 -13.47 -21.01 8.90
C GLN A 520 -13.61 -21.12 7.37
N ILE A 521 -12.52 -21.48 6.67
CA ILE A 521 -12.54 -21.73 5.23
C ILE A 521 -13.48 -22.91 4.91
N GLY A 522 -13.45 -23.98 5.71
CA GLY A 522 -14.38 -25.12 5.58
C GLY A 522 -15.86 -24.71 5.76
N GLY A 523 -16.15 -23.79 6.68
CA GLY A 523 -17.49 -23.20 6.83
C GLY A 523 -17.92 -22.36 5.62
N ALA A 524 -16.99 -21.59 5.05
CA ALA A 524 -17.22 -20.81 3.83
C ALA A 524 -17.44 -21.70 2.59
N GLU A 525 -16.76 -22.85 2.49
CA GLU A 525 -16.95 -23.86 1.44
C GLU A 525 -18.40 -24.39 1.41
N ALA A 526 -18.97 -24.68 2.59
CA ALA A 526 -20.35 -25.14 2.70
C ALA A 526 -21.35 -24.08 2.20
N LYS A 527 -21.10 -22.80 2.49
CA LYS A 527 -21.91 -21.68 1.98
C LYS A 527 -21.81 -21.51 0.46
N SER A 528 -20.62 -21.72 -0.12
CA SER A 528 -20.40 -21.64 -1.58
C SER A 528 -21.25 -22.64 -2.38
N ALA A 529 -21.45 -23.86 -1.85
CA ALA A 529 -22.31 -24.86 -2.48
C ALA A 529 -23.79 -24.41 -2.52
N GLY A 530 -24.29 -23.83 -1.43
CA GLY A 530 -25.63 -23.25 -1.36
C GLY A 530 -25.81 -22.05 -2.32
N LEU A 531 -24.81 -21.19 -2.40
CA LEU A 531 -24.82 -20.03 -3.30
C LEU A 531 -24.89 -20.41 -4.78
N THR A 532 -24.22 -21.48 -5.18
CA THR A 532 -24.30 -21.99 -6.57
C THR A 532 -25.74 -22.35 -6.95
N GLN A 533 -26.48 -23.00 -6.05
CA GLN A 533 -27.88 -23.36 -6.29
C GLN A 533 -28.77 -22.13 -6.37
N ARG A 534 -28.56 -21.14 -5.50
CA ARG A 534 -29.31 -19.88 -5.50
C ARG A 534 -29.06 -19.04 -6.75
N ILE A 535 -27.82 -19.01 -7.25
CA ILE A 535 -27.47 -18.29 -8.49
C ILE A 535 -28.12 -18.96 -9.71
N ALA A 536 -28.17 -20.29 -9.75
CA ALA A 536 -28.90 -21.02 -10.78
C ALA A 536 -30.42 -20.76 -10.69
N ALA A 537 -30.98 -20.69 -9.48
CA ALA A 537 -32.39 -20.34 -9.26
C ALA A 537 -32.71 -18.91 -9.70
N LEU A 538 -31.85 -17.94 -9.38
CA LEU A 538 -31.97 -16.55 -9.80
C LEU A 538 -31.93 -16.40 -11.33
N ALA A 539 -30.99 -17.09 -11.99
CA ALA A 539 -30.92 -17.10 -13.45
C ALA A 539 -32.21 -17.68 -14.08
N LYS A 540 -32.77 -18.74 -13.48
CA LYS A 540 -34.04 -19.32 -13.93
C LYS A 540 -35.22 -18.37 -13.70
N ALA A 541 -35.25 -17.64 -12.59
CA ALA A 541 -36.27 -16.64 -12.31
C ALA A 541 -36.21 -15.47 -13.31
N GLN A 542 -35.00 -15.01 -13.66
CA GLN A 542 -34.77 -14.01 -14.69
C GLN A 542 -35.22 -14.48 -16.08
N ASP A 543 -34.89 -15.71 -16.48
CA ASP A 543 -35.37 -16.31 -17.74
C ASP A 543 -36.92 -16.38 -17.76
N GLY A 544 -37.54 -16.68 -16.62
CA GLY A 544 -39.00 -16.69 -16.45
C GLY A 544 -39.63 -15.30 -16.61
N ILE A 545 -39.06 -14.28 -15.98
CA ILE A 545 -39.49 -12.88 -16.15
C ILE A 545 -39.32 -12.44 -17.60
N GLN A 546 -38.23 -12.81 -18.27
CA GLN A 546 -38.02 -12.47 -19.68
C GLN A 546 -39.09 -13.10 -20.58
N GLY A 547 -39.43 -14.37 -20.36
CA GLY A 547 -40.51 -15.03 -21.08
C GLY A 547 -41.86 -14.31 -20.89
N LYS A 548 -42.16 -13.89 -19.66
CA LYS A 548 -43.35 -13.09 -19.35
C LYS A 548 -43.30 -11.69 -19.96
N LEU A 549 -42.12 -11.07 -19.99
CA LEU A 549 -41.87 -9.76 -20.59
C LEU A 549 -42.15 -9.81 -22.10
N ASP A 550 -41.63 -10.82 -22.81
CA ASP A 550 -41.83 -11.02 -24.24
C ASP A 550 -43.30 -11.27 -24.57
N VAL A 551 -43.99 -12.10 -23.78
CA VAL A 551 -45.44 -12.36 -23.94
C VAL A 551 -46.24 -11.08 -23.70
N THR A 552 -45.95 -10.34 -22.63
CA THR A 552 -46.65 -9.11 -22.26
C THR A 552 -46.40 -8.00 -23.28
N TYR A 553 -45.16 -7.84 -23.72
CA TYR A 553 -44.77 -6.93 -24.80
C TYR A 553 -45.52 -7.28 -26.09
N THR A 554 -45.49 -8.53 -26.52
CA THR A 554 -46.15 -8.96 -27.77
C THR A 554 -47.66 -8.74 -27.71
N ARG A 555 -48.30 -9.08 -26.58
CA ARG A 555 -49.73 -8.85 -26.34
C ARG A 555 -50.06 -7.36 -26.45
N LEU A 556 -49.41 -6.51 -25.64
CA LEU A 556 -49.68 -5.08 -25.59
C LEU A 556 -49.31 -4.36 -26.89
N TYR A 557 -48.26 -4.80 -27.58
CA TYR A 557 -47.85 -4.26 -28.87
C TYR A 557 -48.86 -4.55 -29.99
N ASN A 558 -49.45 -5.75 -29.98
CA ASN A 558 -50.52 -6.15 -30.89
C ASN A 558 -51.85 -5.43 -30.55
N GLU A 559 -52.17 -5.26 -29.27
CA GLU A 559 -53.32 -4.46 -28.81
C GLU A 559 -53.19 -2.97 -29.18
N ALA A 560 -51.95 -2.44 -29.19
CA ALA A 560 -51.63 -1.08 -29.62
C ALA A 560 -51.52 -0.91 -31.16
N SER A 561 -51.94 -1.90 -31.95
CA SER A 561 -51.71 -2.00 -33.41
C SER A 561 -52.00 -0.73 -34.22
N ASN A 562 -52.95 0.10 -33.81
CA ASN A 562 -53.37 1.33 -34.51
C ASN A 562 -52.87 2.65 -33.91
N ASP A 563 -52.08 2.63 -32.83
CA ASP A 563 -51.63 3.83 -32.12
C ASP A 563 -50.09 3.84 -31.95
N MET A 564 -49.41 4.69 -32.73
CA MET A 564 -47.95 4.83 -32.68
C MET A 564 -47.44 5.33 -31.33
N ALA A 565 -48.20 6.15 -30.60
CA ALA A 565 -47.81 6.63 -29.29
C ALA A 565 -47.86 5.50 -28.25
N LYS A 566 -48.92 4.67 -28.28
CA LYS A 566 -49.01 3.47 -27.42
C LYS A 566 -47.94 2.43 -27.74
N LYS A 567 -47.62 2.18 -29.01
CA LYS A 567 -46.50 1.30 -29.40
C LYS A 567 -45.17 1.79 -28.83
N GLY A 568 -44.90 3.09 -28.90
CA GLY A 568 -43.72 3.70 -28.29
C GLY A 568 -43.68 3.53 -26.77
N GLN A 569 -44.82 3.71 -26.09
CA GLN A 569 -44.92 3.54 -24.64
C GLN A 569 -44.72 2.10 -24.17
N VAL A 570 -45.22 1.11 -24.92
CA VAL A 570 -45.05 -0.33 -24.64
C VAL A 570 -43.60 -0.75 -24.84
N LYS A 571 -42.94 -0.27 -25.91
CA LYS A 571 -41.51 -0.52 -26.15
C LYS A 571 -40.63 0.08 -25.06
N PHE A 572 -40.91 1.32 -24.66
CA PHE A 572 -40.21 1.96 -23.54
C PHE A 572 -40.38 1.19 -22.23
N ALA A 573 -41.61 0.73 -21.91
CA ALA A 573 -41.88 -0.04 -20.69
C ALA A 573 -41.13 -1.38 -20.69
N ALA A 574 -41.11 -2.09 -21.81
CA ALA A 574 -40.35 -3.34 -21.94
C ALA A 574 -38.85 -3.12 -21.77
N ASN A 575 -38.28 -2.09 -22.40
CA ASN A 575 -36.85 -1.78 -22.27
C ASN A 575 -36.48 -1.37 -20.84
N LEU A 576 -37.32 -0.55 -20.19
CA LEU A 576 -37.12 -0.16 -18.79
C LEU A 576 -37.16 -1.37 -17.85
N ALA A 577 -38.13 -2.27 -18.04
CA ALA A 577 -38.25 -3.48 -17.23
C ALA A 577 -37.06 -4.44 -17.42
N ALA A 578 -36.61 -4.61 -18.67
CA ALA A 578 -35.40 -5.37 -18.98
C ALA A 578 -34.15 -4.75 -18.33
N ALA A 579 -34.03 -3.42 -18.35
CA ALA A 579 -32.94 -2.69 -17.70
C ALA A 579 -32.98 -2.83 -16.17
N LEU A 580 -34.16 -2.77 -15.55
CA LEU A 580 -34.31 -2.93 -14.09
C LEU A 580 -33.95 -4.33 -13.61
N CYS A 581 -34.20 -5.39 -14.40
CA CYS A 581 -33.72 -6.73 -14.08
C CYS A 581 -32.17 -6.81 -13.99
N GLN A 582 -31.45 -5.77 -14.46
CA GLN A 582 -30.01 -5.76 -14.60
C GLN A 582 -29.23 -5.07 -13.49
N VAL A 583 -29.92 -4.37 -12.61
CA VAL A 583 -29.30 -3.45 -11.66
C VAL A 583 -29.28 -4.07 -10.27
N VAL A 584 -28.36 -3.58 -9.45
CA VAL A 584 -28.18 -3.99 -8.07
C VAL A 584 -28.42 -2.76 -7.20
N PRO A 585 -29.35 -2.85 -6.24
CA PRO A 585 -29.64 -1.71 -5.39
C PRO A 585 -28.46 -1.38 -4.48
N VAL A 586 -28.18 -0.09 -4.34
CA VAL A 586 -27.24 0.44 -3.35
C VAL A 586 -28.03 0.71 -2.07
N GLY A 587 -27.78 -0.11 -1.04
CA GLY A 587 -28.46 -0.02 0.26
C GLY A 587 -28.00 1.12 1.18
N GLN A 588 -27.27 2.11 0.67
CA GLN A 588 -26.82 3.28 1.44
C GLN A 588 -27.23 4.56 0.69
N PRO A 589 -27.90 5.53 1.35
CA PRO A 589 -28.24 6.80 0.73
C PRO A 589 -26.97 7.56 0.33
N ILE A 590 -26.89 7.97 -0.93
CA ILE A 590 -25.78 8.73 -1.47
C ILE A 590 -26.05 10.21 -1.23
N LEU A 591 -25.31 10.84 -0.30
CA LEU A 591 -25.12 12.29 -0.31
C LEU A 591 -24.31 12.65 -1.58
N GLY A 592 -25.00 13.01 -2.67
CA GLY A 592 -24.40 13.78 -3.78
C GLY A 592 -24.39 13.20 -5.20
N GLY A 593 -25.09 12.10 -5.51
CA GLY A 593 -24.88 11.34 -6.77
C GLY A 593 -25.94 11.44 -7.88
N VAL A 594 -26.76 12.49 -7.99
CA VAL A 594 -27.96 12.47 -8.88
C VAL A 594 -27.70 12.99 -10.31
N ALA A 595 -26.46 13.36 -10.66
CA ALA A 595 -26.15 13.97 -11.96
C ALA A 595 -25.87 12.99 -13.13
N SER A 596 -25.62 11.69 -12.89
CA SER A 596 -25.14 10.76 -13.94
C SER A 596 -26.24 10.03 -14.72
N MET A 597 -27.45 9.89 -14.17
CA MET A 597 -28.46 8.95 -14.70
C MET A 597 -29.15 9.37 -16.00
N ALA A 598 -29.26 10.67 -16.27
CA ALA A 598 -29.88 11.14 -17.52
C ALA A 598 -29.00 10.93 -18.76
N ALA A 599 -27.70 10.70 -18.57
CA ALA A 599 -26.76 10.35 -19.64
C ALA A 599 -26.65 8.82 -19.82
N ASP A 600 -26.72 8.05 -18.74
CA ASP A 600 -26.52 6.59 -18.78
C ASP A 600 -27.78 5.78 -19.11
N ALA A 601 -28.99 6.26 -18.73
CA ALA A 601 -30.25 5.58 -19.07
C ALA A 601 -30.57 5.64 -20.58
N THR A 602 -30.10 6.68 -21.29
CA THR A 602 -30.20 6.79 -22.75
C THR A 602 -29.33 5.76 -23.47
N ASP A 603 -28.14 5.44 -22.95
CA ASP A 603 -27.25 4.40 -23.50
C ASP A 603 -27.76 2.96 -23.26
N LEU A 604 -28.57 2.74 -22.23
CA LEU A 604 -29.23 1.46 -21.91
C LEU A 604 -30.49 1.22 -22.75
N LEU A 605 -31.20 2.28 -23.13
CA LEU A 605 -32.42 2.21 -23.96
C LEU A 605 -32.14 1.89 -25.44
N ASP A 606 -30.89 2.04 -25.89
CA ASP A 606 -30.45 1.82 -27.28
C ASP A 606 -29.98 0.39 -27.59
N LYS A 607 -29.92 -0.50 -26.58
CA LYS A 607 -29.51 -1.91 -26.77
C LYS A 607 -30.70 -2.85 -26.87
N ASP A 608 -30.57 -3.90 -27.69
CA ASP A 608 -31.60 -4.93 -27.82
C ASP A 608 -31.76 -5.71 -26.49
N PRO A 609 -32.97 -5.83 -25.92
CA PRO A 609 -33.21 -6.51 -24.64
C PRO A 609 -32.56 -7.90 -24.51
N LYS A 610 -32.39 -8.63 -25.62
CA LYS A 610 -31.77 -9.97 -25.62
C LYS A 610 -30.26 -9.95 -25.37
N ASP A 611 -29.54 -8.98 -25.95
CA ASP A 611 -28.08 -8.86 -25.80
C ASP A 611 -27.68 -8.42 -24.39
N VAL A 612 -28.54 -7.57 -23.80
CA VAL A 612 -28.34 -7.01 -22.48
C VAL A 612 -28.44 -8.14 -21.43
N MET A 613 -29.38 -9.09 -21.58
CA MET A 613 -29.59 -10.22 -20.65
C MET A 613 -28.52 -11.33 -20.75
N ALA A 614 -28.01 -11.61 -21.95
CA ALA A 614 -26.93 -12.59 -22.14
C ALA A 614 -25.66 -12.19 -21.36
N SER A 615 -25.31 -10.89 -21.35
CA SER A 615 -24.13 -10.37 -20.66
C SER A 615 -24.16 -10.57 -19.13
N LEU A 616 -25.35 -10.73 -18.56
CA LEU A 616 -25.59 -10.75 -17.11
C LEU A 616 -25.47 -12.15 -16.52
N LYS A 617 -26.04 -13.14 -17.22
CA LYS A 617 -25.80 -14.57 -16.97
C LYS A 617 -24.32 -14.90 -17.06
N THR A 618 -23.63 -14.31 -18.05
CA THR A 618 -22.17 -14.43 -18.20
C THR A 618 -21.45 -13.79 -17.02
N ARG A 619 -21.72 -12.53 -16.63
CA ARG A 619 -20.95 -11.85 -15.57
C ARG A 619 -21.09 -12.45 -14.16
N LEU A 620 -22.30 -12.83 -13.73
CA LEU A 620 -22.51 -13.48 -12.42
C LEU A 620 -22.03 -14.94 -12.43
N GLY A 621 -22.26 -15.66 -13.53
CA GLY A 621 -21.75 -17.02 -13.75
C GLY A 621 -20.22 -17.05 -13.74
N ASP A 622 -19.57 -16.18 -14.52
CA ASP A 622 -18.12 -16.04 -14.61
C ASP A 622 -17.49 -15.71 -13.26
N THR A 623 -18.15 -14.90 -12.43
CA THR A 623 -17.68 -14.57 -11.08
C THR A 623 -17.68 -15.80 -10.17
N VAL A 624 -18.78 -16.56 -10.17
CA VAL A 624 -18.91 -17.79 -9.38
C VAL A 624 -17.98 -18.88 -9.88
N ASP A 625 -17.81 -18.97 -11.19
CA ASP A 625 -16.91 -19.93 -11.84
C ASP A 625 -15.44 -19.54 -11.61
N ALA A 626 -15.10 -18.26 -11.55
CA ALA A 626 -13.79 -17.77 -11.11
C ALA A 626 -13.53 -18.13 -9.64
N TYR A 627 -14.51 -17.99 -8.75
CA TYR A 627 -14.40 -18.46 -7.36
C TYR A 627 -14.25 -19.97 -7.25
N LYS A 628 -14.97 -20.76 -8.07
CA LYS A 628 -14.82 -22.22 -8.13
C LYS A 628 -13.49 -22.66 -8.75
N ALA A 629 -12.97 -21.92 -9.73
CA ALA A 629 -11.68 -22.19 -10.35
C ALA A 629 -10.54 -21.90 -9.36
N ALA A 630 -10.60 -20.78 -8.64
CA ALA A 630 -9.69 -20.48 -7.53
C ALA A 630 -9.79 -21.52 -6.41
N LYS A 631 -11.00 -22.06 -6.16
CA LYS A 631 -11.26 -23.14 -5.21
C LYS A 631 -10.58 -24.47 -5.61
N LYS A 632 -10.63 -24.89 -6.88
CA LYS A 632 -10.02 -26.16 -7.32
C LYS A 632 -8.51 -26.21 -7.05
N ASP A 633 -7.81 -25.10 -7.27
CA ASP A 633 -6.37 -24.97 -7.00
C ASP A 633 -6.08 -24.84 -5.49
N ALA A 634 -7.04 -24.35 -4.70
CA ALA A 634 -6.93 -24.22 -3.24
C ALA A 634 -7.32 -25.51 -2.48
N ASP A 635 -8.25 -26.32 -3.00
CA ASP A 635 -8.76 -27.56 -2.38
C ASP A 635 -7.65 -28.59 -2.14
N GLU A 636 -6.67 -28.71 -3.06
CA GLU A 636 -5.50 -29.58 -2.88
C GLU A 636 -4.58 -29.11 -1.74
N VAL A 637 -4.56 -27.81 -1.45
CA VAL A 637 -3.72 -27.22 -0.40
C VAL A 637 -4.46 -27.20 0.93
N ILE A 638 -5.74 -26.87 0.95
CA ILE A 638 -6.61 -26.97 2.12
C ILE A 638 -6.69 -28.40 2.61
N LYS A 639 -6.80 -29.39 1.72
CA LYS A 639 -6.82 -30.81 2.10
C LYS A 639 -5.52 -31.19 2.82
N LYS A 640 -4.36 -30.76 2.31
CA LYS A 640 -3.07 -30.98 2.97
C LYS A 640 -2.96 -30.23 4.30
N ALA A 641 -3.40 -28.98 4.37
CA ALA A 641 -3.42 -28.21 5.61
C ALA A 641 -4.39 -28.82 6.65
N LYS A 642 -5.54 -29.37 6.22
CA LYS A 642 -6.49 -30.13 7.05
C LYS A 642 -5.88 -31.42 7.58
N ASP A 643 -5.14 -32.15 6.75
CA ASP A 643 -4.46 -33.39 7.13
C ASP A 643 -3.32 -33.10 8.13
N GLU A 644 -2.52 -32.04 7.90
CA GLU A 644 -1.46 -31.58 8.80
C GLU A 644 -2.02 -31.03 10.13
N ALA A 645 -3.09 -30.24 10.09
CA ALA A 645 -3.77 -29.74 11.29
C ALA A 645 -4.39 -30.87 12.14
N LYS A 646 -4.90 -31.94 11.49
CA LYS A 646 -5.42 -33.14 12.18
C LYS A 646 -4.32 -33.99 12.82
N GLU A 647 -3.17 -34.18 12.15
CA GLU A 647 -2.01 -34.83 12.75
C GLU A 647 -1.54 -34.10 14.02
N LEU A 648 -1.64 -32.77 14.03
CA LEU A 648 -1.27 -31.91 15.16
C LEU A 648 -2.32 -31.88 16.28
N ALA A 649 -3.62 -31.91 15.95
CA ALA A 649 -4.69 -32.01 16.95
C ALA A 649 -4.65 -33.34 17.73
N GLY A 650 -4.17 -34.42 17.10
CA GLY A 650 -3.90 -35.70 17.77
C GLY A 650 -2.80 -35.66 18.84
N ALA A 651 -2.06 -34.55 18.97
CA ALA A 651 -1.01 -34.34 19.97
C ALA A 651 -1.52 -33.72 21.29
N GLU A 652 -2.83 -33.70 21.53
CA GLU A 652 -3.43 -33.38 22.84
C GLU A 652 -3.11 -34.49 23.87
N GLY A 653 -1.89 -34.43 24.39
CA GLY A 653 -1.38 -35.36 25.40
C GLY A 653 0.02 -35.02 25.91
N GLY A 654 0.46 -33.75 25.76
CA GLY A 654 1.73 -33.28 26.33
C GLY A 654 3.00 -33.72 25.59
N LYS A 655 2.92 -34.32 24.40
CA LYS A 655 4.11 -34.54 23.56
C LYS A 655 4.52 -33.22 22.92
N LYS A 656 5.65 -32.65 23.37
CA LYS A 656 6.30 -31.50 22.71
C LYS A 656 6.60 -31.88 21.24
N LEU A 657 6.05 -31.11 20.29
CA LEU A 657 6.49 -31.15 18.90
C LEU A 657 8.00 -30.93 18.84
N SER A 658 8.73 -31.85 18.19
CA SER A 658 10.17 -31.72 18.04
C SER A 658 10.53 -30.82 16.85
N VAL A 659 11.69 -30.15 16.91
CA VAL A 659 12.24 -29.37 15.77
C VAL A 659 12.30 -30.19 14.48
N ALA A 660 12.49 -31.51 14.58
CA ALA A 660 12.54 -32.40 13.43
C ALA A 660 11.18 -32.56 12.74
N ASP A 661 10.08 -32.58 13.49
CA ASP A 661 8.72 -32.72 12.94
C ASP A 661 8.31 -31.44 12.18
N ILE A 662 8.57 -30.28 12.77
CA ILE A 662 8.28 -28.96 12.17
C ILE A 662 9.18 -28.70 10.95
N LYS A 663 10.45 -29.10 11.04
CA LYS A 663 11.41 -29.01 9.91
C LYS A 663 10.98 -29.91 8.76
N LYS A 664 10.51 -31.13 9.03
CA LYS A 664 9.98 -32.04 8.01
C LYS A 664 8.77 -31.45 7.29
N LEU A 665 7.86 -30.80 8.01
CA LEU A 665 6.72 -30.05 7.47
C LEU A 665 7.17 -28.90 6.55
N SER A 666 8.14 -28.08 6.98
CA SER A 666 8.70 -26.97 6.18
C SER A 666 9.44 -27.43 4.90
N GLU A 667 9.99 -28.65 4.92
CA GLU A 667 10.75 -29.23 3.81
C GLU A 667 9.86 -29.87 2.73
N THR A 668 8.59 -30.16 3.02
CA THR A 668 7.73 -31.00 2.16
C THR A 668 6.94 -30.33 1.03
N LYS A 669 7.08 -29.03 0.73
CA LYS A 669 6.91 -28.40 -0.62
C LYS A 669 6.54 -26.89 -0.54
N PRO A 670 7.52 -25.99 -0.65
CA PRO A 670 7.27 -24.57 -0.95
C PRO A 670 6.41 -24.34 -2.21
N SER A 671 6.43 -25.28 -3.17
CA SER A 671 5.71 -25.16 -4.45
C SER A 671 4.20 -25.34 -4.35
N ALA A 672 3.70 -26.15 -3.39
CA ALA A 672 2.27 -26.39 -3.23
C ALA A 672 1.56 -25.24 -2.49
N TRP A 673 2.26 -24.53 -1.60
CA TRP A 673 1.69 -23.41 -0.84
C TRP A 673 1.71 -22.10 -1.63
N SER A 674 2.63 -21.97 -2.59
CA SER A 674 2.66 -20.83 -3.50
C SER A 674 1.42 -20.72 -4.39
N THR A 675 0.58 -21.75 -4.53
CA THR A 675 -0.64 -21.67 -5.34
C THR A 675 -1.88 -21.23 -4.55
N VAL A 676 -1.80 -21.06 -3.23
CA VAL A 676 -2.91 -20.60 -2.39
C VAL A 676 -3.32 -19.19 -2.81
N GLY A 677 -4.62 -18.99 -3.02
CA GLY A 677 -5.19 -17.72 -3.48
C GLY A 677 -4.99 -17.39 -4.96
N LYS A 678 -4.39 -18.29 -5.75
CA LYS A 678 -4.27 -18.14 -7.20
C LYS A 678 -5.68 -18.07 -7.82
N GLY A 679 -6.01 -16.92 -8.41
CA GLY A 679 -7.33 -16.66 -9.01
C GLY A 679 -8.27 -15.79 -8.17
N LEU A 680 -7.97 -15.54 -6.89
CA LEU A 680 -8.79 -14.66 -6.04
C LEU A 680 -8.72 -13.19 -6.47
N ALA A 681 -7.52 -12.68 -6.79
CA ALA A 681 -7.37 -11.31 -7.28
C ALA A 681 -8.11 -11.06 -8.63
N PRO A 682 -8.00 -11.97 -9.63
CA PRO A 682 -8.88 -11.92 -10.80
C PRO A 682 -10.38 -11.99 -10.46
N ALA A 683 -10.81 -12.90 -9.57
CA ALA A 683 -12.22 -13.03 -9.18
C ALA A 683 -12.76 -11.76 -8.50
N ALA A 684 -11.98 -11.15 -7.60
CA ALA A 684 -12.33 -9.89 -6.95
C ALA A 684 -12.31 -8.70 -7.92
N SER A 685 -11.44 -8.70 -8.94
CA SER A 685 -11.47 -7.72 -10.04
C SER A 685 -12.73 -7.86 -10.90
N HIS A 686 -13.15 -9.10 -11.19
CA HIS A 686 -14.43 -9.36 -11.88
C HIS A 686 -15.63 -8.89 -11.04
N LEU A 687 -15.62 -9.15 -9.72
CA LEU A 687 -16.64 -8.61 -8.81
C LEU A 687 -16.64 -7.08 -8.78
N LYS A 688 -15.47 -6.43 -8.68
CA LYS A 688 -15.35 -4.98 -8.70
C LYS A 688 -15.97 -4.40 -9.97
N LYS A 689 -15.62 -4.94 -11.15
CA LYS A 689 -16.16 -4.50 -12.44
C LYS A 689 -17.67 -4.77 -12.57
N ALA A 690 -18.15 -5.90 -12.05
CA ALA A 690 -19.58 -6.19 -11.99
C ALA A 690 -20.32 -5.21 -11.07
N TYR A 691 -19.71 -4.84 -9.94
CA TYR A 691 -20.27 -3.92 -8.97
C TYR A 691 -20.30 -2.47 -9.48
N GLU A 692 -19.20 -1.97 -10.04
CA GLU A 692 -19.11 -0.58 -10.57
C GLU A 692 -20.07 -0.35 -11.75
N SER A 693 -20.38 -1.38 -12.55
CA SER A 693 -21.21 -1.24 -13.75
C SER A 693 -22.71 -1.47 -13.55
N MET A 694 -23.17 -1.86 -12.35
CA MET A 694 -24.55 -2.31 -12.12
C MET A 694 -25.25 -1.61 -10.93
N GLN A 695 -24.62 -0.63 -10.28
CA GLN A 695 -25.18 0.05 -9.11
C GLN A 695 -26.25 1.08 -9.47
N LEU A 696 -27.40 1.00 -8.82
CA LEU A 696 -28.42 2.06 -8.81
C LEU A 696 -28.94 2.35 -7.39
N PRO A 697 -29.28 3.61 -7.07
CA PRO A 697 -29.96 3.93 -5.81
C PRO A 697 -31.30 3.17 -5.68
N GLN A 698 -31.59 2.64 -4.48
CA GLN A 698 -32.84 1.91 -4.19
C GLN A 698 -34.09 2.75 -4.53
N ALA A 699 -34.09 4.03 -4.12
CA ALA A 699 -35.20 4.96 -4.39
C ALA A 699 -35.45 5.14 -5.90
N GLU A 700 -34.41 5.05 -6.73
CA GLU A 700 -34.53 5.17 -8.17
C GLU A 700 -35.09 3.91 -8.81
N ILE A 701 -34.69 2.73 -8.33
CA ILE A 701 -35.28 1.45 -8.74
C ILE A 701 -36.77 1.42 -8.41
N GLU A 702 -37.14 1.78 -7.18
CA GLU A 702 -38.53 1.82 -6.72
C GLU A 702 -39.37 2.80 -7.53
N ALA A 703 -38.85 4.01 -7.80
CA ALA A 703 -39.54 4.99 -8.63
C ALA A 703 -39.78 4.49 -10.07
N GLN A 704 -38.82 3.77 -10.67
CA GLN A 704 -38.97 3.23 -12.03
C GLN A 704 -39.91 2.02 -12.08
N LEU A 705 -39.88 1.14 -11.08
CA LEU A 705 -40.82 0.03 -10.96
C LEU A 705 -42.26 0.52 -10.77
N ALA A 706 -42.45 1.57 -9.98
CA ALA A 706 -43.77 2.14 -9.76
C ALA A 706 -44.32 2.84 -11.02
N LYS A 707 -43.45 3.54 -11.79
CA LYS A 707 -43.80 4.08 -13.12
C LYS A 707 -44.21 2.99 -14.11
N LEU A 708 -43.57 1.82 -14.04
CA LEU A 708 -43.93 0.65 -14.84
C LEU A 708 -45.31 0.11 -14.42
N ALA A 709 -45.52 -0.06 -13.11
CA ALA A 709 -46.77 -0.56 -12.55
C ALA A 709 -48.00 0.32 -12.84
N ALA A 710 -47.81 1.63 -12.98
CA ALA A 710 -48.89 2.58 -13.25
C ALA A 710 -49.48 2.49 -14.68
N LYS A 711 -48.84 1.78 -15.62
CA LYS A 711 -49.25 1.79 -17.04
C LYS A 711 -50.35 0.80 -17.40
N ASP A 712 -50.34 -0.41 -16.82
CA ASP A 712 -51.28 -1.51 -17.11
C ASP A 712 -51.23 -2.54 -15.97
N GLU A 713 -52.33 -3.26 -15.71
CA GLU A 713 -52.34 -4.34 -14.70
C GLU A 713 -51.29 -5.42 -14.96
N ALA A 714 -51.00 -5.74 -16.23
CA ALA A 714 -49.96 -6.71 -16.57
C ALA A 714 -48.56 -6.20 -16.20
N TRP A 715 -48.31 -4.89 -16.28
CA TRP A 715 -47.06 -4.30 -15.81
C TRP A 715 -47.00 -4.23 -14.29
N LYS A 716 -48.13 -4.06 -13.60
CA LYS A 716 -48.19 -4.07 -12.13
C LYS A 716 -47.76 -5.42 -11.55
N ALA A 717 -48.29 -6.52 -12.08
CA ALA A 717 -47.89 -7.87 -11.68
C ALA A 717 -46.40 -8.13 -11.99
N LEU A 718 -45.95 -7.74 -13.19
CA LEU A 718 -44.56 -7.92 -13.62
C LEU A 718 -43.57 -7.08 -12.82
N SER A 719 -43.94 -5.85 -12.42
CA SER A 719 -43.10 -4.98 -11.59
C SER A 719 -42.86 -5.56 -10.20
N LYS A 720 -43.85 -6.27 -9.63
CA LYS A 720 -43.68 -7.01 -8.38
C LYS A 720 -42.66 -8.14 -8.53
N GLU A 721 -42.77 -8.94 -9.58
CA GLU A 721 -41.81 -10.02 -9.86
C GLU A 721 -40.39 -9.49 -10.14
N ILE A 722 -40.27 -8.38 -10.87
CA ILE A 722 -38.97 -7.72 -11.12
C ILE A 722 -38.37 -7.23 -9.79
N LYS A 723 -39.17 -6.63 -8.89
CA LYS A 723 -38.72 -6.21 -7.56
C LYS A 723 -38.15 -7.39 -6.77
N GLU A 724 -38.89 -8.50 -6.70
CA GLU A 724 -38.46 -9.71 -6.00
C GLU A 724 -37.14 -10.26 -6.56
N VAL A 725 -36.94 -10.23 -7.89
CA VAL A 725 -35.68 -10.68 -8.52
C VAL A 725 -34.51 -9.72 -8.24
N ILE A 726 -34.76 -8.40 -8.21
CA ILE A 726 -33.74 -7.41 -7.84
C ILE A 726 -33.30 -7.60 -6.37
N GLU A 727 -34.24 -7.84 -5.46
CA GLU A 727 -33.96 -8.10 -4.04
C GLU A 727 -33.21 -9.43 -3.83
N GLN A 728 -33.66 -10.50 -4.50
CA GLN A 728 -32.97 -11.79 -4.47
C GLN A 728 -31.54 -11.66 -5.02
N ARG A 729 -31.34 -10.85 -6.06
CA ARG A 729 -30.02 -10.56 -6.61
C ARG A 729 -29.16 -9.79 -5.62
N ALA A 730 -29.69 -8.77 -4.98
CA ALA A 730 -28.98 -8.02 -3.95
C ALA A 730 -28.51 -8.94 -2.82
N SER A 731 -29.40 -9.81 -2.32
CA SER A 731 -29.08 -10.81 -1.29
C SER A 731 -28.01 -11.82 -1.75
N VAL A 732 -28.18 -12.42 -2.92
CA VAL A 732 -27.18 -13.37 -3.48
C VAL A 732 -25.83 -12.71 -3.65
N GLN A 733 -25.81 -11.45 -4.07
CA GLN A 733 -24.59 -10.70 -4.27
C GLN A 733 -23.91 -10.31 -2.96
N GLU A 734 -24.66 -9.88 -1.95
CA GLU A 734 -24.13 -9.62 -0.61
C GLU A 734 -23.48 -10.89 -0.02
N GLU A 735 -24.11 -12.05 -0.20
CA GLU A 735 -23.54 -13.32 0.23
C GLU A 735 -22.31 -13.74 -0.58
N VAL A 736 -22.27 -13.46 -1.90
CA VAL A 736 -21.05 -13.65 -2.71
C VAL A 736 -19.93 -12.72 -2.24
N ILE A 737 -20.26 -11.49 -1.85
CA ILE A 737 -19.29 -10.54 -1.28
C ILE A 737 -18.76 -11.06 0.05
N GLN A 738 -19.63 -11.48 0.96
CA GLN A 738 -19.25 -12.06 2.25
C GLN A 738 -18.43 -13.33 2.08
N LEU A 739 -18.81 -14.20 1.14
CA LEU A 739 -18.02 -15.39 0.79
C LEU A 739 -16.64 -14.98 0.27
N GLY A 740 -16.57 -14.05 -0.67
CA GLY A 740 -15.31 -13.53 -1.22
C GLY A 740 -14.40 -12.95 -0.15
N GLN A 741 -14.96 -12.24 0.84
CA GLN A 741 -14.21 -11.72 1.99
C GLN A 741 -13.71 -12.81 2.94
N GLN A 742 -14.58 -13.76 3.32
CA GLN A 742 -14.21 -14.85 4.23
C GLN A 742 -13.15 -15.76 3.60
N VAL A 743 -13.34 -16.08 2.33
CA VAL A 743 -12.43 -16.92 1.54
C VAL A 743 -11.13 -16.17 1.24
N GLY A 744 -11.23 -14.91 0.79
CA GLY A 744 -10.09 -14.06 0.47
C GLY A 744 -9.18 -13.83 1.68
N GLN A 745 -9.76 -13.36 2.79
CA GLN A 745 -9.03 -13.13 4.03
C GLN A 745 -8.46 -14.43 4.60
N GLY A 746 -9.27 -15.48 4.69
CA GLY A 746 -8.83 -16.77 5.21
C GLY A 746 -7.66 -17.36 4.41
N TYR A 747 -7.66 -17.26 3.08
CA TYR A 747 -6.55 -17.71 2.26
C TYR A 747 -5.31 -16.82 2.34
N ALA A 748 -5.48 -15.50 2.43
CA ALA A 748 -4.37 -14.57 2.62
C ALA A 748 -3.66 -14.86 3.94
N ASP A 749 -4.43 -14.97 5.03
CA ASP A 749 -3.91 -15.25 6.38
C ASP A 749 -3.26 -16.65 6.45
N LEU A 750 -3.84 -17.64 5.78
CA LEU A 750 -3.27 -18.98 5.68
C LEU A 750 -1.97 -18.98 4.87
N ALA A 751 -1.92 -18.30 3.74
CA ALA A 751 -0.71 -18.19 2.91
C ALA A 751 0.42 -17.49 3.67
N ASP A 752 0.10 -16.39 4.36
CA ASP A 752 1.05 -15.66 5.22
C ASP A 752 1.55 -16.52 6.38
N ASN A 753 0.69 -17.32 7.00
CA ASN A 753 1.09 -18.28 8.04
C ASN A 753 2.03 -19.37 7.52
N MET A 754 1.80 -19.87 6.32
CA MET A 754 2.65 -20.90 5.73
C MET A 754 4.01 -20.33 5.30
N ASP A 755 4.05 -19.12 4.74
CA ASP A 755 5.31 -18.43 4.44
C ASP A 755 6.09 -18.11 5.73
N SER A 756 5.37 -17.71 6.78
CA SER A 756 5.91 -17.48 8.11
C SER A 756 6.58 -18.73 8.71
N LEU A 757 5.92 -19.89 8.61
CA LEU A 757 6.48 -21.17 9.03
C LEU A 757 7.69 -21.58 8.18
N ALA A 758 7.64 -21.40 6.85
CA ALA A 758 8.78 -21.68 5.98
C ALA A 758 9.98 -20.78 6.30
N GLY A 759 9.73 -19.49 6.59
CA GLY A 759 10.74 -18.51 6.99
C GLY A 759 11.42 -18.88 8.32
N LEU A 760 10.66 -19.36 9.30
CA LEU A 760 11.17 -19.78 10.61
C LEU A 760 12.18 -20.95 10.55
N PHE A 761 12.13 -21.80 9.52
CA PHE A 761 12.92 -23.05 9.44
C PHE A 761 13.80 -23.19 8.18
N ASP A 762 14.06 -22.10 7.45
CA ASP A 762 14.90 -22.10 6.23
C ASP A 762 16.33 -22.65 6.48
N LYS A 763 16.78 -23.58 5.60
CA LYS A 763 17.99 -24.41 5.72
C LYS A 763 19.29 -23.63 5.57
N GLU A 764 19.33 -22.59 4.74
CA GLU A 764 20.55 -21.80 4.50
C GLU A 764 20.92 -20.90 5.70
N ALA A 765 19.93 -20.47 6.47
CA ALA A 765 20.11 -19.52 7.56
C ALA A 765 20.40 -20.19 8.91
N SER A 766 19.75 -21.33 9.19
CA SER A 766 19.97 -22.15 10.39
C SER A 766 21.38 -22.75 10.44
N ALA A 767 22.05 -22.89 9.30
CA ALA A 767 23.42 -23.40 9.22
C ALA A 767 24.51 -22.35 9.49
N ARG A 768 24.22 -21.04 9.47
CA ARG A 768 25.26 -19.98 9.51
C ARG A 768 25.12 -18.95 10.64
N THR A 769 23.94 -18.74 11.21
CA THR A 769 23.77 -17.69 12.23
C THR A 769 22.70 -18.10 13.25
N ARG A 770 23.07 -18.11 14.53
CA ARG A 770 22.19 -18.37 15.69
C ARG A 770 21.16 -17.23 15.93
N LEU A 771 20.60 -16.65 14.86
CA LEU A 771 19.67 -15.53 14.83
C LEU A 771 18.47 -15.88 13.92
N LEU A 772 17.28 -15.39 14.26
CA LEU A 772 16.11 -15.42 13.38
C LEU A 772 16.46 -14.68 12.06
N ASN A 773 16.16 -15.29 10.91
CA ASN A 773 16.40 -14.67 9.60
C ASN A 773 15.38 -13.54 9.34
N ALA A 774 15.61 -12.72 8.29
CA ALA A 774 14.71 -11.63 7.92
C ALA A 774 13.27 -12.10 7.65
N ASN A 775 13.08 -13.33 7.15
CA ASN A 775 11.75 -13.88 6.86
C ASN A 775 11.00 -14.27 8.15
N ALA A 776 11.70 -14.79 9.15
CA ALA A 776 11.16 -15.10 10.47
C ALA A 776 10.81 -13.83 11.26
N PHE A 777 11.56 -12.75 11.05
CA PHE A 777 11.20 -11.43 11.55
C PHE A 777 9.90 -10.92 10.92
N THR A 778 9.78 -10.99 9.58
CA THR A 778 8.55 -10.66 8.86
C THR A 778 7.35 -11.48 9.35
N ALA A 779 7.56 -12.77 9.66
CA ALA A 779 6.54 -13.64 10.24
C ALA A 779 6.02 -13.17 11.61
N ILE A 780 6.95 -12.84 12.51
CA ILE A 780 6.64 -12.35 13.86
C ILE A 780 5.94 -10.98 13.80
N GLU A 781 6.38 -10.12 12.89
CA GLU A 781 5.72 -8.85 12.57
C GLU A 781 4.31 -9.05 12.00
N GLY A 782 4.10 -10.06 11.16
CA GLY A 782 2.79 -10.48 10.67
C GLY A 782 1.86 -10.89 11.82
N MET A 783 2.33 -11.74 12.73
CA MET A 783 1.57 -12.13 13.93
C MET A 783 1.19 -10.92 14.80
N ARG A 784 2.12 -9.99 14.98
CA ARG A 784 1.90 -8.75 15.72
C ARG A 784 0.79 -7.90 15.07
N ASN A 785 0.82 -7.76 13.75
CA ASN A 785 -0.19 -7.01 13.00
C ASN A 785 -1.58 -7.66 13.06
N ARG A 786 -1.69 -8.99 13.00
CA ARG A 786 -3.00 -9.66 13.14
C ARG A 786 -3.59 -9.54 14.52
N ALA A 787 -2.76 -9.67 15.57
CA ALA A 787 -3.20 -9.40 16.94
C ALA A 787 -3.72 -7.96 17.11
N ARG A 788 -3.09 -6.98 16.44
CA ARG A 788 -3.60 -5.61 16.35
C ARG A 788 -4.97 -5.55 15.66
N ILE A 789 -5.12 -6.17 14.48
CA ILE A 789 -6.37 -6.14 13.72
C ILE A 789 -7.52 -6.78 14.51
N ALA A 790 -7.32 -7.96 15.10
CA ALA A 790 -8.35 -8.68 15.87
C ALA A 790 -8.83 -7.84 17.07
N LEU A 791 -7.89 -7.19 17.76
CA LEU A 791 -8.17 -6.30 18.88
C LEU A 791 -8.94 -5.04 18.44
N THR A 792 -8.56 -4.44 17.32
CA THR A 792 -9.27 -3.30 16.72
C THR A 792 -10.68 -3.71 16.26
N GLU A 793 -10.86 -4.90 15.69
CA GLU A 793 -12.18 -5.42 15.28
C GLU A 793 -13.07 -5.69 16.50
N ALA A 794 -12.52 -6.25 17.58
CA ALA A 794 -13.27 -6.47 18.81
C ALA A 794 -13.69 -5.14 19.46
N LEU A 795 -12.82 -4.13 19.46
CA LEU A 795 -13.16 -2.77 19.89
C LEU A 795 -14.25 -2.16 19.00
N TYR A 796 -14.14 -2.34 17.68
CA TYR A 796 -15.15 -1.91 16.71
C TYR A 796 -16.52 -2.51 17.02
N ASN A 797 -16.60 -3.82 17.23
CA ASN A 797 -17.86 -4.48 17.59
C ASN A 797 -18.41 -3.97 18.92
N LEU A 798 -17.56 -3.71 19.92
CA LEU A 798 -18.00 -3.11 21.19
C LEU A 798 -18.57 -1.71 21.01
N VAL A 799 -17.87 -0.84 20.27
CA VAL A 799 -18.32 0.53 19.97
C VAL A 799 -19.61 0.51 19.18
N ARG A 800 -19.75 -0.37 18.18
CA ARG A 800 -21.00 -0.50 17.43
C ARG A 800 -22.17 -0.97 18.28
N ALA A 801 -21.93 -1.91 19.19
CA ALA A 801 -22.96 -2.33 20.14
C ALA A 801 -23.35 -1.18 21.08
N PHE A 802 -22.42 -0.29 21.44
CA PHE A 802 -22.70 0.91 22.22
C PHE A 802 -23.52 1.92 21.43
N GLU A 803 -23.08 2.24 20.21
CA GLU A 803 -23.73 3.21 19.31
C GLU A 803 -25.14 2.77 18.93
N SER A 804 -25.35 1.49 18.62
CA SER A 804 -26.69 0.97 18.29
C SER A 804 -27.62 0.94 19.51
N SER A 805 -27.09 0.69 20.70
CA SER A 805 -27.89 0.65 21.94
C SER A 805 -28.25 2.05 22.45
N LEU A 806 -27.34 3.02 22.31
CA LEU A 806 -27.50 4.36 22.87
C LEU A 806 -27.78 5.46 21.83
N LEU A 807 -27.70 5.12 20.54
CA LEU A 807 -27.85 6.05 19.40
C LEU A 807 -27.01 7.31 19.58
N LYS A 808 -25.77 7.12 20.01
CA LYS A 808 -24.80 8.18 20.31
C LYS A 808 -23.40 7.66 20.02
N SER A 809 -22.58 8.48 19.38
CA SER A 809 -21.16 8.18 19.15
C SER A 809 -20.36 8.22 20.45
N VAL A 810 -19.28 7.45 20.49
CA VAL A 810 -18.30 7.47 21.57
C VAL A 810 -16.92 7.76 20.99
N GLU A 811 -16.19 8.68 21.63
CA GLU A 811 -14.79 8.90 21.30
C GLU A 811 -13.96 7.83 22.03
N VAL A 812 -13.25 7.02 21.25
CA VAL A 812 -12.32 6.01 21.75
C VAL A 812 -11.00 6.12 21.01
N ASN A 813 -9.91 5.71 21.66
CA ASN A 813 -8.63 5.60 20.98
C ASN A 813 -8.61 4.32 20.11
N TRP A 814 -8.79 4.50 18.80
CA TRP A 814 -8.81 3.44 17.79
C TRP A 814 -7.42 2.93 17.40
N SER A 815 -6.38 3.77 17.47
CA SER A 815 -5.04 3.43 16.96
C SER A 815 -4.28 2.51 17.92
N LEU A 816 -4.62 2.59 19.21
CA LEU A 816 -3.97 1.88 20.32
C LEU A 816 -2.46 2.19 20.41
N ASP A 817 -1.98 3.28 19.79
CA ASP A 817 -0.55 3.59 19.66
C ASP A 817 0.15 3.74 21.02
N THR A 818 -0.53 4.36 21.98
CA THR A 818 -0.05 4.53 23.36
C THR A 818 0.23 3.19 24.04
N LEU A 819 -0.56 2.17 23.70
CA LEU A 819 -0.36 0.82 24.21
C LEU A 819 0.90 0.19 23.65
N TYR A 820 1.16 0.40 22.36
CA TYR A 820 2.36 -0.10 21.70
C TYR A 820 3.62 0.60 22.16
N GLU A 821 3.58 1.91 22.37
CA GLU A 821 4.69 2.66 22.98
C GLU A 821 5.01 2.13 24.39
N GLN A 822 4.00 1.78 25.19
CA GLN A 822 4.20 1.23 26.52
C GLN A 822 4.63 -0.24 26.52
N VAL A 823 4.18 -1.06 25.57
CA VAL A 823 4.74 -2.41 25.33
C VAL A 823 6.24 -2.31 25.07
N ASN A 824 6.67 -1.39 24.20
CA ASN A 824 8.08 -1.15 23.91
C ASN A 824 8.84 -0.61 25.13
N THR A 825 8.22 0.28 25.91
CA THR A 825 8.82 0.84 27.14
C THR A 825 9.04 -0.24 28.20
N LEU A 826 8.05 -1.10 28.45
CA LEU A 826 8.15 -2.18 29.45
C LEU A 826 9.26 -3.20 29.13
N LEU A 827 9.60 -3.35 27.85
CA LEU A 827 10.69 -4.22 27.38
C LEU A 827 12.08 -3.58 27.56
N SER A 828 12.17 -2.25 27.73
CA SER A 828 13.44 -1.53 27.84
C SER A 828 14.07 -1.53 29.25
N ASP A 829 13.30 -1.85 30.29
CA ASP A 829 13.72 -1.68 31.70
C ASP A 829 14.68 -2.77 32.25
N LYS A 830 14.86 -3.89 31.53
CA LYS A 830 15.74 -4.99 31.97
C LYS A 830 16.40 -5.72 30.79
N PRO A 831 17.69 -6.11 30.90
CA PRO A 831 18.35 -6.96 29.90
C PRO A 831 17.59 -8.27 29.66
N LEU A 832 17.30 -8.58 28.39
CA LEU A 832 16.35 -9.62 27.98
C LEU A 832 16.70 -11.06 28.39
N HIS A 833 17.97 -11.36 28.67
CA HIS A 833 18.43 -12.70 29.09
C HIS A 833 18.00 -13.12 30.51
N LYS A 834 17.29 -12.25 31.25
CA LYS A 834 16.79 -12.51 32.61
C LYS A 834 15.28 -12.68 32.71
N TRP A 835 14.57 -12.69 31.58
CA TRP A 835 13.10 -12.75 31.56
C TRP A 835 12.59 -14.18 31.43
N THR A 836 11.62 -14.57 32.26
CA THR A 836 10.95 -15.88 32.30
C THR A 836 9.49 -15.80 31.80
N ASP A 837 8.90 -16.93 31.38
CA ASP A 837 7.48 -17.04 30.97
C ASP A 837 6.48 -16.52 32.03
N LYS A 838 6.89 -16.54 33.30
CA LYS A 838 6.10 -16.00 34.41
C LYS A 838 6.15 -14.47 34.40
N GLU A 839 7.31 -13.86 34.17
CA GLU A 839 7.48 -12.42 34.14
C GLU A 839 6.82 -11.76 32.90
N VAL A 840 6.76 -12.45 31.76
CA VAL A 840 5.98 -12.00 30.60
C VAL A 840 4.48 -11.93 30.95
N ARG A 841 3.93 -12.98 31.58
CA ARG A 841 2.54 -13.01 32.04
C ARG A 841 2.25 -11.95 33.12
N ASP A 842 3.16 -11.76 34.07
CA ASP A 842 3.03 -10.75 35.13
C ASP A 842 3.05 -9.31 34.55
N ARG A 843 3.80 -9.07 33.46
CA ARG A 843 3.81 -7.76 32.77
C ARG A 843 2.66 -7.57 31.78
N VAL A 844 2.13 -8.63 31.17
CA VAL A 844 0.82 -8.57 30.48
C VAL A 844 -0.24 -8.03 31.45
N ALA A 845 -0.22 -8.47 32.72
CA ALA A 845 -1.11 -7.93 33.74
C ALA A 845 -0.91 -6.42 34.02
N THR A 846 0.30 -5.87 33.81
CA THR A 846 0.57 -4.41 33.90
C THR A 846 0.10 -3.60 32.70
N LEU A 847 -0.14 -4.24 31.55
CA LEU A 847 -0.70 -3.59 30.35
C LEU A 847 -2.24 -3.57 30.34
N LYS A 848 -2.89 -4.51 31.05
CA LYS A 848 -4.35 -4.57 31.18
C LYS A 848 -5.01 -3.26 31.64
N PRO A 849 -4.45 -2.45 32.56
CA PRO A 849 -5.01 -1.15 32.95
C PRO A 849 -5.10 -0.12 31.82
N LEU A 850 -4.22 -0.17 30.82
CA LEU A 850 -4.21 0.77 29.69
C LEU A 850 -5.36 0.47 28.72
N PHE A 851 -5.65 -0.82 28.52
CA PHE A 851 -6.88 -1.27 27.86
C PHE A 851 -8.14 -0.93 28.63
N LYS A 852 -8.06 -0.98 29.97
CA LYS A 852 -9.16 -0.54 30.81
C LYS A 852 -9.43 0.96 30.71
N SER A 853 -8.57 1.77 30.08
CA SER A 853 -8.88 3.19 29.80
C SER A 853 -10.01 3.33 28.78
N ASN A 854 -9.89 2.72 27.59
CA ASN A 854 -10.99 2.70 26.60
C ASN A 854 -12.27 2.10 27.22
N LEU A 855 -12.15 1.02 28.01
CA LEU A 855 -13.30 0.45 28.73
C LEU A 855 -13.83 1.37 29.84
N ALA A 856 -12.99 2.17 30.49
CA ALA A 856 -13.38 3.14 31.50
C ALA A 856 -14.08 4.34 30.86
N ASP A 857 -13.64 4.79 29.69
CA ASP A 857 -14.28 5.87 28.93
C ASP A 857 -15.65 5.42 28.40
N ILE A 858 -15.71 4.23 27.79
CA ILE A 858 -16.97 3.60 27.38
C ILE A 858 -17.87 3.40 28.60
N ARG A 859 -17.36 2.87 29.72
CA ARG A 859 -18.13 2.65 30.94
C ARG A 859 -18.58 3.94 31.61
N ALA A 860 -17.75 4.98 31.64
CA ALA A 860 -18.09 6.27 32.22
C ALA A 860 -19.17 6.97 31.39
N SER A 861 -19.06 6.92 30.05
CA SER A 861 -20.15 7.37 29.17
C SER A 861 -21.40 6.52 29.35
N LEU A 862 -21.26 5.19 29.46
CA LEU A 862 -22.37 4.27 29.67
C LEU A 862 -23.10 4.56 30.97
N ILE A 863 -22.39 4.69 32.10
CA ILE A 863 -22.99 4.98 33.41
C ILE A 863 -23.70 6.34 33.35
N LYS A 864 -23.03 7.38 32.83
CA LYS A 864 -23.60 8.73 32.71
C LYS A 864 -24.86 8.78 31.84
N ASP A 865 -24.93 7.94 30.80
CA ASP A 865 -26.02 7.95 29.83
C ASP A 865 -27.14 6.96 30.20
N VAL A 866 -26.81 5.75 30.70
CA VAL A 866 -27.78 4.73 31.14
C VAL A 866 -28.48 5.12 32.43
N GLU A 867 -27.79 5.75 33.40
CA GLU A 867 -28.45 6.27 34.63
C GLU A 867 -29.52 7.33 34.31
N LYS A 868 -29.51 7.91 33.10
CA LYS A 868 -30.50 8.88 32.63
C LYS A 868 -31.59 8.27 31.75
N LEU A 869 -31.44 7.03 31.30
CA LEU A 869 -32.38 6.36 30.42
C LEU A 869 -33.37 5.55 31.26
N ASP A 870 -34.54 6.13 31.51
CA ASP A 870 -35.67 5.46 32.14
C ASP A 870 -36.36 4.56 31.10
N MET A 871 -35.72 3.44 30.76
CA MET A 871 -36.22 2.45 29.81
C MET A 871 -37.39 1.67 30.43
N VAL A 872 -38.48 1.56 29.68
CA VAL A 872 -39.70 0.84 30.08
C VAL A 872 -40.04 -0.17 28.99
N ASP A 873 -40.26 -1.41 29.40
CA ASP A 873 -40.78 -2.46 28.53
C ASP A 873 -42.30 -2.33 28.42
N ARG A 874 -42.81 -2.37 27.19
CA ARG A 874 -44.23 -2.19 26.87
C ARG A 874 -44.68 -3.27 25.90
N ASP A 875 -45.90 -3.74 26.07
CA ASP A 875 -46.53 -4.68 25.15
C ASP A 875 -47.29 -3.89 24.07
N VAL A 876 -46.93 -4.15 22.81
CA VAL A 876 -47.57 -3.58 21.61
C VAL A 876 -48.26 -4.73 20.87
N ASP A 877 -49.59 -4.73 20.89
CA ASP A 877 -50.39 -5.76 20.25
C ASP A 877 -50.53 -5.49 18.74
N LEU A 878 -50.31 -6.52 17.94
CA LEU A 878 -50.45 -6.50 16.49
C LEU A 878 -51.48 -7.55 16.10
N VAL A 879 -52.59 -7.06 15.55
CA VAL A 879 -53.66 -7.89 15.02
C VAL A 879 -53.54 -7.89 13.50
N ILE A 880 -53.48 -9.08 12.91
CA ILE A 880 -53.44 -9.28 11.47
C ILE A 880 -54.74 -9.98 11.09
N ASP A 881 -55.62 -9.27 10.39
CA ASP A 881 -56.89 -9.77 9.88
C ASP A 881 -57.23 -9.16 8.51
N GLY A 882 -58.34 -9.57 7.90
CA GLY A 882 -58.73 -9.16 6.54
C GLY A 882 -59.02 -7.67 6.36
N ASP A 883 -59.10 -6.88 7.44
CA ASP A 883 -59.36 -5.43 7.38
C ASP A 883 -58.07 -4.60 7.35
N THR A 884 -56.89 -5.23 7.43
CA THR A 884 -55.58 -4.54 7.62
C THR A 884 -54.94 -3.91 6.36
N GLY A 885 -55.62 -3.85 5.22
CA GLY A 885 -55.16 -3.12 4.03
C GLY A 885 -54.02 -3.82 3.29
N GLY A 886 -54.39 -4.62 2.28
CA GLY A 886 -53.57 -5.69 1.72
C GLY A 886 -53.96 -7.01 2.41
N ASP A 887 -53.88 -8.16 1.74
CA ASP A 887 -54.37 -9.41 2.31
C ASP A 887 -53.23 -10.36 2.76
N PRO A 888 -52.46 -10.03 3.83
CA PRO A 888 -51.48 -10.93 4.44
C PRO A 888 -52.05 -12.30 4.75
N ILE A 889 -53.33 -12.36 5.13
CA ILE A 889 -54.02 -13.60 5.48
C ILE A 889 -54.27 -14.44 4.23
N GLU A 890 -54.69 -13.85 3.12
CA GLU A 890 -54.80 -14.54 1.82
C GLU A 890 -53.46 -15.11 1.37
N LEU A 891 -52.38 -14.31 1.42
CA LEU A 891 -51.03 -14.77 1.06
C LEU A 891 -50.56 -15.96 1.92
N LEU A 892 -50.77 -15.89 3.24
CA LEU A 892 -50.42 -16.97 4.16
C LEU A 892 -51.23 -18.24 3.87
N ASN A 893 -52.51 -18.11 3.50
CA ASN A 893 -53.38 -19.22 3.13
C ASN A 893 -53.00 -19.86 1.79
N GLU A 894 -52.42 -19.09 0.86
CA GLU A 894 -51.85 -19.58 -0.39
C GLU A 894 -50.46 -20.24 -0.20
N GLY A 895 -49.92 -20.21 1.02
CA GLY A 895 -48.59 -20.75 1.34
C GLY A 895 -47.44 -19.83 0.92
N VAL A 896 -47.74 -18.57 0.62
CA VAL A 896 -46.78 -17.52 0.29
C VAL A 896 -46.42 -16.75 1.57
N SER A 897 -45.20 -16.21 1.64
CA SER A 897 -44.81 -15.33 2.74
C SER A 897 -45.54 -13.99 2.66
N ALA A 898 -45.97 -13.46 3.80
CA ALA A 898 -46.60 -12.15 3.89
C ALA A 898 -45.67 -11.16 4.60
N GLU A 899 -45.45 -9.98 4.00
CA GLU A 899 -44.66 -8.91 4.59
C GLU A 899 -45.56 -7.90 5.31
N ILE A 900 -45.15 -7.51 6.51
CA ILE A 900 -45.88 -6.57 7.35
C ILE A 900 -44.93 -5.48 7.82
N SER A 901 -45.21 -4.23 7.43
CA SER A 901 -44.48 -3.07 7.93
C SER A 901 -45.05 -2.63 9.27
N THR A 902 -44.28 -2.83 10.35
CA THR A 902 -44.65 -2.36 11.69
C THR A 902 -44.71 -0.84 11.78
N LEU A 903 -43.99 -0.13 10.91
CA LEU A 903 -44.06 1.32 10.76
C LEU A 903 -45.47 1.77 10.35
N ARG A 904 -46.04 1.13 9.31
CA ARG A 904 -47.39 1.44 8.79
C ARG A 904 -48.52 1.08 9.74
N LEU A 905 -48.25 0.23 10.72
CA LEU A 905 -49.19 -0.15 11.79
C LEU A 905 -49.17 0.83 12.98
N GLY A 906 -48.44 1.95 12.88
CA GLY A 906 -48.46 3.01 13.89
C GLY A 906 -47.60 2.72 15.11
N ALA A 907 -46.59 1.85 14.99
CA ALA A 907 -45.64 1.56 16.08
C ALA A 907 -44.82 2.78 16.52
N VAL A 908 -44.86 3.89 15.79
CA VAL A 908 -44.18 5.14 16.19
C VAL A 908 -45.09 6.01 17.04
N GLU A 909 -44.99 5.82 18.35
CA GLU A 909 -45.69 6.69 19.29
C GLU A 909 -44.94 8.02 19.55
N PRO A 910 -45.64 9.16 19.60
CA PRO A 910 -45.03 10.48 19.83
C PRO A 910 -44.39 10.61 21.21
N ASP A 911 -44.93 9.91 22.20
CA ASP A 911 -44.50 9.93 23.60
C ASP A 911 -43.30 9.01 23.88
N TRP A 912 -42.82 8.24 22.88
CA TRP A 912 -41.78 7.23 23.05
C TRP A 912 -40.73 7.29 21.96
N GLN A 913 -39.48 7.14 22.37
CA GLN A 913 -38.31 7.08 21.51
C GLN A 913 -37.47 5.85 21.84
N ARG A 914 -36.47 5.54 21.00
CA ARG A 914 -35.58 4.38 21.14
C ARG A 914 -36.35 3.07 21.26
N GLN A 915 -37.34 2.88 20.40
CA GLN A 915 -38.23 1.74 20.46
C GLN A 915 -37.55 0.51 19.86
N MET A 916 -37.10 -0.38 20.74
CA MET A 916 -36.36 -1.60 20.40
C MET A 916 -37.19 -2.83 20.76
N MET A 917 -37.26 -3.82 19.87
CA MET A 917 -38.04 -5.03 20.09
C MET A 917 -37.24 -6.03 20.93
N ALA A 918 -37.68 -6.26 22.17
CA ALA A 918 -37.08 -7.22 23.09
C ALA A 918 -37.59 -8.65 22.83
N ASP A 919 -38.88 -8.81 22.52
CA ASP A 919 -39.51 -10.09 22.22
C ASP A 919 -40.69 -9.90 21.25
N ILE A 920 -41.11 -10.96 20.58
CA ILE A 920 -42.34 -11.01 19.78
C ILE A 920 -42.99 -12.34 20.03
N ARG A 921 -44.25 -12.34 20.47
CA ARG A 921 -44.99 -13.52 20.94
C ARG A 921 -46.20 -13.75 20.04
N LEU A 922 -46.44 -15.02 19.71
CA LEU A 922 -47.70 -15.44 19.09
C LEU A 922 -48.70 -15.81 20.17
N ASN A 923 -49.77 -15.04 20.29
CA ASN A 923 -50.78 -15.24 21.33
C ASN A 923 -51.92 -16.12 20.84
N ARG A 924 -52.35 -15.93 19.59
CA ARG A 924 -53.55 -16.58 19.06
C ARG A 924 -53.52 -16.69 17.54
N ILE A 925 -54.06 -17.80 17.04
CA ILE A 925 -54.45 -17.98 15.64
C ILE A 925 -55.95 -18.30 15.62
N VAL A 926 -56.70 -17.66 14.72
CA VAL A 926 -58.11 -17.92 14.47
C VAL A 926 -58.25 -18.45 13.05
N PHE A 927 -58.97 -19.54 12.88
CA PHE A 927 -59.25 -20.16 11.58
C PHE A 927 -60.69 -19.85 11.13
N GLU A 928 -60.96 -20.00 9.84
CA GLU A 928 -62.32 -20.02 9.31
C GLU A 928 -63.04 -21.31 9.74
N GLY A 929 -64.31 -21.20 10.13
CA GLY A 929 -65.12 -22.32 10.61
C GLY A 929 -65.19 -22.45 12.13
N ALA A 930 -65.90 -23.48 12.61
CA ALA A 930 -65.97 -23.80 14.04
C ALA A 930 -64.69 -24.52 14.49
N PRO A 931 -64.29 -24.46 15.77
CA PRO A 931 -63.10 -25.18 16.27
C PRO A 931 -63.14 -26.70 16.02
N ALA A 932 -64.33 -27.28 15.89
CA ALA A 932 -64.55 -28.68 15.53
C ALA A 932 -64.16 -29.03 14.09
N ASP A 933 -64.01 -28.02 13.22
CA ASP A 933 -63.63 -28.19 11.80
C ASP A 933 -62.09 -28.30 11.62
N LEU A 934 -61.32 -28.08 12.69
CA LEU A 934 -59.87 -28.22 12.66
C LEU A 934 -59.44 -29.70 12.66
N PRO A 935 -58.32 -30.06 12.01
CA PRO A 935 -57.84 -31.44 11.99
C PRO A 935 -57.48 -31.97 13.39
N ASP A 936 -57.94 -33.17 13.76
CA ASP A 936 -57.61 -33.79 15.06
C ASP A 936 -56.09 -34.05 15.29
N LYS A 937 -55.29 -34.04 14.21
CA LYS A 937 -53.84 -34.28 14.22
C LYS A 937 -53.12 -33.38 13.22
N GLY A 938 -51.96 -32.87 13.62
CA GLY A 938 -51.12 -31.98 12.83
C GLY A 938 -50.86 -30.68 13.56
N ASP A 939 -50.10 -29.80 12.92
CA ASP A 939 -49.82 -28.46 13.41
C ASP A 939 -49.66 -27.46 12.27
N VAL A 940 -49.71 -26.18 12.62
CA VAL A 940 -49.20 -25.11 11.76
C VAL A 940 -48.03 -24.44 12.46
N GLU A 941 -46.93 -24.31 11.73
CA GLU A 941 -45.75 -23.56 12.16
C GLU A 941 -45.80 -22.16 11.55
N ILE A 942 -45.89 -21.15 12.42
CA ILE A 942 -45.80 -19.74 12.06
C ILE A 942 -44.35 -19.31 12.28
N ILE A 943 -43.67 -19.02 11.18
CA ILE A 943 -42.31 -18.51 11.16
C ILE A 943 -42.41 -17.00 10.99
N ILE A 944 -41.79 -16.27 11.91
CA ILE A 944 -41.71 -14.81 11.92
C ILE A 944 -40.24 -14.45 11.74
N GLU A 945 -39.91 -13.86 10.61
CA GLU A 945 -38.60 -13.33 10.31
C GLU A 945 -38.62 -11.81 10.51
N ILE A 946 -37.73 -11.34 11.38
CA ILE A 946 -37.54 -9.91 11.66
C ILE A 946 -36.54 -9.37 10.64
N GLY A 947 -36.95 -8.33 9.90
CA GLY A 947 -36.15 -7.69 8.87
C GLY A 947 -34.80 -7.18 9.39
N GLU A 948 -33.80 -7.25 8.52
CA GLU A 948 -32.43 -6.87 8.86
C GLU A 948 -32.28 -5.36 9.07
N LEU A 949 -33.02 -4.55 8.30
CA LEU A 949 -33.06 -3.10 8.46
C LEU A 949 -34.22 -2.69 9.37
N GLY A 950 -33.89 -1.92 10.39
CA GLY A 950 -34.84 -1.30 11.30
C GLY A 950 -34.58 0.19 11.45
N ILE A 951 -35.63 0.95 11.72
CA ILE A 951 -35.57 2.40 11.93
C ILE A 951 -35.78 2.67 13.41
N VAL A 952 -34.89 3.44 14.04
CA VAL A 952 -35.05 3.83 15.44
C VAL A 952 -34.99 5.34 15.56
N ARG A 953 -35.98 5.92 16.22
CA ARG A 953 -35.99 7.35 16.54
C ARG A 953 -35.23 7.65 17.82
N ASN A 954 -34.47 8.73 17.81
CA ASN A 954 -33.96 9.37 19.01
C ASN A 954 -34.08 10.90 18.85
N ASP A 955 -34.83 11.54 19.75
CA ASP A 955 -35.27 12.93 19.62
C ASP A 955 -35.98 13.21 18.28
N ASP A 956 -35.45 14.14 17.47
CA ASP A 956 -35.95 14.54 16.15
C ASP A 956 -35.29 13.78 14.98
N GLN A 957 -34.35 12.87 15.29
CA GLN A 957 -33.58 12.13 14.29
C GLN A 957 -34.05 10.68 14.14
N LEU A 958 -33.92 10.17 12.92
CA LEU A 958 -34.15 8.77 12.56
C LEU A 958 -32.81 8.08 12.30
N TYR A 959 -32.62 6.91 12.89
CA TYR A 959 -31.41 6.10 12.73
C TYR A 959 -31.74 4.79 12.03
N GLY A 960 -30.92 4.41 11.05
CA GLY A 960 -30.99 3.09 10.42
C GLY A 960 -30.07 2.11 11.15
N LEU A 961 -30.65 1.03 11.69
CA LEU A 961 -29.92 -0.08 12.30
C LEU A 961 -30.03 -1.31 11.40
N ARG A 962 -28.90 -1.92 11.07
CA ARG A 962 -28.82 -3.11 10.23
C ARG A 962 -28.23 -4.29 11.00
N LEU A 963 -29.02 -5.34 11.18
CA LEU A 963 -28.55 -6.61 11.75
C LEU A 963 -27.73 -7.40 10.73
N PRO A 964 -26.76 -8.23 11.17
CA PRO A 964 -25.97 -9.10 10.29
C PRO A 964 -26.77 -10.24 9.65
N VAL A 965 -27.87 -10.62 10.28
CA VAL A 965 -28.76 -11.71 9.88
C VAL A 965 -30.17 -11.41 10.41
N SER A 966 -31.20 -11.78 9.65
CA SER A 966 -32.57 -11.76 10.14
C SER A 966 -32.73 -12.61 11.40
N LEU A 967 -33.44 -12.08 12.39
CA LEU A 967 -33.78 -12.83 13.59
C LEU A 967 -35.08 -13.60 13.34
N VAL A 968 -35.02 -14.92 13.41
CA VAL A 968 -36.18 -15.79 13.16
C VAL A 968 -36.74 -16.32 14.47
N LYS A 969 -38.06 -16.19 14.64
CA LYS A 969 -38.82 -16.89 15.69
C LYS A 969 -39.84 -17.82 15.04
N SER A 970 -39.95 -19.03 15.55
CA SER A 970 -40.93 -20.00 15.11
C SER A 970 -41.84 -20.43 16.25
N TYR A 971 -43.14 -20.48 15.95
CA TYR A 971 -44.21 -20.86 16.84
C TYR A 971 -45.04 -21.97 16.21
N ARG A 972 -45.31 -23.02 16.97
CA ARG A 972 -46.14 -24.14 16.51
C ARG A 972 -47.48 -24.14 17.23
N TYR A 973 -48.56 -24.09 16.46
CA TYR A 973 -49.93 -24.26 16.94
C TYR A 973 -50.38 -25.70 16.71
N HIS A 974 -50.67 -26.43 17.79
CA HIS A 974 -51.12 -27.82 17.72
C HIS A 974 -52.63 -27.89 17.56
N PHE A 975 -53.13 -28.47 16.46
CA PHE A 975 -54.58 -28.52 16.22
C PHE A 975 -55.33 -29.38 17.25
N SER A 976 -54.67 -30.38 17.85
CA SER A 976 -55.28 -31.34 18.77
C SER A 976 -55.73 -30.73 20.11
N ASN A 977 -55.08 -29.66 20.56
CA ASN A 977 -55.34 -29.04 21.87
C ASN A 977 -55.35 -27.50 21.83
N GLY A 978 -55.13 -26.90 20.67
CA GLY A 978 -55.08 -25.45 20.47
C GLY A 978 -53.93 -24.74 21.18
N THR A 979 -52.90 -25.48 21.62
CA THR A 979 -51.76 -24.89 22.34
C THR A 979 -50.71 -24.34 21.37
N ILE A 980 -50.11 -23.21 21.75
CA ILE A 980 -48.97 -22.61 21.04
C ILE A 980 -47.70 -22.92 21.82
N THR A 981 -46.72 -23.51 21.14
CA THR A 981 -45.40 -23.79 21.69
C THR A 981 -44.32 -23.10 20.88
N LYS A 982 -43.29 -22.56 21.52
CA LYS A 982 -42.08 -22.10 20.81
C LYS A 982 -41.41 -23.31 20.18
N ALA A 983 -41.07 -23.22 18.88
CA ALA A 983 -40.27 -24.24 18.24
C ALA A 983 -38.90 -24.33 18.95
N GLN A 984 -38.40 -25.55 19.16
CA GLN A 984 -37.12 -25.76 19.84
C GLN A 984 -36.00 -25.07 19.05
N GLN A 985 -35.30 -24.11 19.65
CA GLN A 985 -33.97 -23.71 19.17
C GLN A 985 -33.04 -24.92 19.22
N SER A 986 -32.13 -25.05 18.25
CA SER A 986 -31.19 -26.17 18.25
C SER A 986 -30.37 -26.15 19.55
N ALA A 987 -30.17 -27.32 20.16
CA ALA A 987 -29.35 -27.46 21.37
C ALA A 987 -27.95 -26.88 21.15
N LEU A 988 -27.38 -27.07 19.95
CA LEU A 988 -26.09 -26.54 19.53
C LEU A 988 -26.00 -25.01 19.62
N ALA A 989 -27.03 -24.28 19.18
CA ALA A 989 -27.02 -22.81 19.23
C ALA A 989 -27.09 -22.27 20.66
N LYS A 990 -27.85 -22.97 21.52
CA LYS A 990 -27.97 -22.62 22.95
C LYS A 990 -26.68 -22.94 23.71
N ASP A 991 -26.10 -24.10 23.44
CA ASP A 991 -24.84 -24.55 24.05
C ASP A 991 -23.66 -23.66 23.63
N LEU A 992 -23.60 -23.21 22.37
CA LEU A 992 -22.55 -22.30 21.89
C LEU A 992 -22.63 -20.92 22.59
N MET A 993 -23.84 -20.36 22.72
CA MET A 993 -24.03 -19.08 23.40
C MET A 993 -23.76 -19.18 24.91
N ASN A 994 -24.03 -20.33 25.52
CA ASN A 994 -23.71 -20.58 26.92
C ASN A 994 -22.21 -20.87 27.14
N LEU A 995 -21.56 -21.59 26.21
CA LEU A 995 -20.11 -21.85 26.23
C LEU A 995 -19.30 -20.55 26.14
N ILE A 996 -19.77 -19.59 25.33
CA ILE A 996 -19.07 -18.32 25.10
C ILE A 996 -19.29 -17.32 26.25
N LEU A 997 -20.48 -17.33 26.88
CA LEU A 997 -20.90 -16.29 27.83
C LEU A 997 -20.99 -16.76 29.29
N ASP A 998 -20.61 -18.01 29.56
CA ASP A 998 -20.67 -18.71 30.86
C ASP A 998 -22.09 -18.87 31.42
N ASP A 999 -22.32 -19.92 32.20
CA ASP A 999 -23.67 -20.32 32.68
C ASP A 999 -24.20 -19.41 33.83
N ALA A 1000 -23.34 -18.55 34.39
CA ALA A 1000 -23.56 -17.91 35.68
C ALA A 1000 -24.30 -16.56 35.65
N ASP A 1001 -24.57 -15.99 34.47
CA ASP A 1001 -25.09 -14.62 34.37
C ASP A 1001 -26.43 -14.50 33.62
N ASP A 1002 -27.43 -15.27 34.08
CA ASP A 1002 -28.85 -15.04 33.78
C ASP A 1002 -29.33 -13.59 34.10
N ARG A 1003 -28.50 -12.80 34.81
CA ARG A 1003 -28.72 -11.36 35.05
C ARG A 1003 -28.47 -10.51 33.80
N ILE A 1004 -27.68 -10.98 32.83
CA ILE A 1004 -27.56 -10.36 31.51
C ILE A 1004 -28.81 -10.78 30.72
N LYS A 1005 -29.92 -10.09 30.97
CA LYS A 1005 -31.25 -10.42 30.41
C LYS A 1005 -31.29 -10.49 28.87
N GLN A 1006 -30.28 -9.96 28.17
CA GLN A 1006 -30.17 -10.03 26.72
C GLN A 1006 -28.77 -10.41 26.27
N LYS A 1007 -28.63 -11.65 25.79
CA LYS A 1007 -27.40 -12.13 25.14
C LYS A 1007 -27.25 -11.61 23.70
N MET A 1008 -28.37 -11.29 23.03
CA MET A 1008 -28.44 -10.76 21.65
C MET A 1008 -28.84 -9.28 21.62
N ALA A 1009 -28.45 -8.57 20.57
CA ALA A 1009 -28.88 -7.21 20.31
C ALA A 1009 -30.39 -7.15 20.04
N MET A 1010 -31.05 -6.10 20.51
CA MET A 1010 -32.46 -5.87 20.21
C MET A 1010 -32.59 -5.33 18.77
N PRO A 1011 -33.41 -5.92 17.89
CA PRO A 1011 -33.81 -5.28 16.64
C PRO A 1011 -34.62 -4.00 16.91
N SER A 1012 -34.75 -3.14 15.90
CA SER A 1012 -35.73 -2.06 15.97
C SER A 1012 -37.15 -2.62 16.08
N ALA A 1013 -38.01 -1.94 16.83
CA ALA A 1013 -39.45 -2.19 16.78
C ALA A 1013 -40.06 -1.75 15.44
N TRP A 1014 -39.46 -0.80 14.72
CA TRP A 1014 -39.92 -0.39 13.39
C TRP A 1014 -39.07 -1.07 12.34
N THR A 1015 -39.59 -2.18 11.87
CA THR A 1015 -38.99 -3.04 10.86
C THR A 1015 -40.08 -3.76 10.06
N THR A 1016 -39.67 -4.47 9.02
CA THR A 1016 -40.55 -5.38 8.29
C THR A 1016 -40.55 -6.74 8.98
N LEU A 1017 -41.73 -7.31 9.18
CA LEU A 1017 -41.90 -8.69 9.62
C LEU A 1017 -42.33 -9.52 8.42
N THR A 1018 -41.61 -10.60 8.14
CA THR A 1018 -42.01 -11.58 7.14
C THR A 1018 -42.60 -12.79 7.84
N LEU A 1019 -43.88 -13.05 7.60
CA LEU A 1019 -44.60 -14.17 8.18
C LEU A 1019 -44.72 -15.28 7.14
N LYS A 1020 -44.56 -16.52 7.60
CA LYS A 1020 -44.80 -17.71 6.80
C LYS A 1020 -45.58 -18.74 7.61
N ALA A 1021 -46.62 -19.31 7.02
CA ALA A 1021 -47.36 -20.43 7.58
C ALA A 1021 -46.96 -21.74 6.90
N ALA A 1022 -46.49 -22.71 7.68
CA ALA A 1022 -46.17 -24.06 7.21
C ALA A 1022 -47.10 -25.07 7.87
N PHE A 1023 -48.03 -25.63 7.08
CA PHE A 1023 -49.00 -26.61 7.56
C PHE A 1023 -48.43 -28.03 7.53
N ASN A 1024 -48.31 -28.67 8.69
CA ASN A 1024 -47.88 -30.05 8.85
C ASN A 1024 -49.10 -30.95 9.14
N LEU A 1025 -49.80 -31.33 8.07
CA LEU A 1025 -51.02 -32.14 8.15
C LEU A 1025 -50.69 -33.63 7.93
N ARG A 1026 -51.39 -34.53 8.63
CA ARG A 1026 -51.32 -35.98 8.36
C ARG A 1026 -52.51 -36.41 7.49
N GLY A 1027 -52.22 -36.92 6.29
CA GLY A 1027 -53.23 -37.38 5.32
C GLY A 1027 -53.68 -36.30 4.34
N ASN A 1028 -54.63 -36.63 3.46
CA ASN A 1028 -55.06 -35.79 2.33
C ASN A 1028 -56.11 -34.72 2.70
N LYS A 1029 -56.13 -34.24 3.95
CA LYS A 1029 -57.08 -33.19 4.37
C LYS A 1029 -56.60 -31.81 3.85
N PRO A 1030 -57.51 -30.95 3.35
CA PRO A 1030 -57.15 -29.59 2.95
C PRO A 1030 -56.69 -28.78 4.17
N ALA A 1031 -55.81 -27.80 3.94
CA ALA A 1031 -55.33 -26.94 5.01
C ALA A 1031 -56.45 -26.03 5.54
N PRO A 1032 -56.59 -25.88 6.87
CA PRO A 1032 -57.55 -24.94 7.42
C PRO A 1032 -57.11 -23.51 7.10
N LYS A 1033 -58.07 -22.67 6.69
CA LYS A 1033 -57.80 -21.26 6.35
C LYS A 1033 -57.67 -20.43 7.61
N ILE A 1034 -56.58 -19.69 7.73
CA ILE A 1034 -56.36 -18.68 8.76
C ILE A 1034 -57.27 -17.50 8.46
N ARG A 1035 -57.91 -16.96 9.49
CA ARG A 1035 -58.72 -15.74 9.43
C ARG A 1035 -58.03 -14.57 10.13
N ARG A 1036 -57.31 -14.84 11.22
CA ARG A 1036 -56.67 -13.81 12.05
C ARG A 1036 -55.49 -14.36 12.84
N ILE A 1037 -54.46 -13.54 13.01
CA ILE A 1037 -53.28 -13.80 13.84
C ILE A 1037 -53.10 -12.65 14.84
N ASP A 1038 -52.96 -12.98 16.12
CA ASP A 1038 -52.67 -12.00 17.17
C ASP A 1038 -51.22 -12.19 17.68
N LEU A 1039 -50.40 -11.15 17.52
CA LEU A 1039 -49.03 -11.06 18.00
C LEU A 1039 -48.92 -9.99 19.08
N THR A 1040 -48.00 -10.15 20.03
CA THR A 1040 -47.56 -9.06 20.92
C THR A 1040 -46.07 -8.86 20.77
N MET A 1041 -45.66 -7.65 20.44
CA MET A 1041 -44.28 -7.21 20.50
C MET A 1041 -43.99 -6.62 21.89
N VAL A 1042 -42.98 -7.15 22.56
CA VAL A 1042 -42.43 -6.51 23.76
C VAL A 1042 -41.41 -5.49 23.28
N VAL A 1043 -41.74 -4.21 23.43
CA VAL A 1043 -40.94 -3.09 22.98
C VAL A 1043 -40.35 -2.37 24.19
N SER A 1044 -39.03 -2.33 24.25
CA SER A 1044 -38.30 -1.49 25.21
C SER A 1044 -38.21 -0.08 24.64
N SER A 1045 -38.64 0.92 25.41
CA SER A 1045 -38.72 2.31 24.96
C SER A 1045 -38.27 3.29 26.04
N VAL A 1046 -37.86 4.48 25.61
CA VAL A 1046 -37.58 5.61 26.50
C VAL A 1046 -38.64 6.67 26.29
N LYS A 1047 -39.08 7.32 27.36
CA LYS A 1047 -40.05 8.41 27.26
C LYS A 1047 -39.45 9.57 26.44
N ALA A 1048 -40.19 10.02 25.44
CA ALA A 1048 -39.83 11.19 24.65
C ALA A 1048 -39.95 12.48 25.49
N LYS A 1049 -39.29 13.55 25.07
CA LYS A 1049 -39.46 14.86 25.72
C LYS A 1049 -40.93 15.28 25.63
N SER A 1050 -41.52 15.66 26.76
CA SER A 1050 -42.95 15.99 26.81
C SER A 1050 -43.23 17.25 25.98
N LYS A 1051 -43.90 17.09 24.82
CA LYS A 1051 -44.43 18.08 23.85
C LYS A 1051 -44.05 17.81 22.38
N GLN A 1052 -43.53 16.63 22.04
CA GLN A 1052 -43.28 16.28 20.63
C GLN A 1052 -44.58 15.90 19.90
N ILE A 1053 -44.66 16.25 18.61
CA ILE A 1053 -45.73 15.86 17.68
C ILE A 1053 -45.10 15.19 16.48
N VAL A 1054 -45.86 14.31 15.83
CA VAL A 1054 -45.33 13.50 14.74
C VAL A 1054 -46.26 13.51 13.53
N LEU A 1055 -45.65 13.69 12.36
CA LEU A 1055 -46.29 13.64 11.06
C LEU A 1055 -45.77 12.44 10.27
N ASP A 1056 -46.70 11.55 9.94
CA ASP A 1056 -46.52 10.48 8.95
C ASP A 1056 -47.23 10.91 7.65
N LEU A 1057 -46.46 11.14 6.59
CA LEU A 1057 -46.98 11.60 5.31
C LEU A 1057 -46.59 10.62 4.21
N ALA A 1058 -47.56 10.06 3.50
CA ALA A 1058 -47.32 9.09 2.43
C ALA A 1058 -48.23 9.32 1.22
N ALA A 1059 -47.74 8.97 0.03
CA ALA A 1059 -48.54 8.83 -1.18
C ALA A 1059 -48.96 7.36 -1.33
N SER A 1060 -50.25 7.10 -1.55
CA SER A 1060 -50.79 5.73 -1.64
C SER A 1060 -50.24 4.96 -2.85
N ASP A 1061 -49.80 5.68 -3.88
CA ASP A 1061 -49.19 5.12 -5.08
C ASP A 1061 -47.69 4.83 -4.89
N GLY A 1062 -47.05 5.46 -3.91
CA GLY A 1062 -45.63 5.33 -3.59
C GLY A 1062 -44.67 6.11 -4.50
N PHE A 1063 -45.15 6.93 -5.44
CA PHE A 1063 -44.29 7.67 -6.38
C PHE A 1063 -44.71 9.12 -6.64
N SER A 1064 -45.93 9.51 -6.31
CA SER A 1064 -46.33 10.91 -6.38
C SER A 1064 -45.58 11.73 -5.34
N ALA A 1065 -45.03 12.86 -5.78
CA ALA A 1065 -44.23 13.74 -4.96
C ALA A 1065 -45.12 14.65 -4.11
N LEU A 1066 -44.95 14.57 -2.80
CA LEU A 1066 -45.61 15.42 -1.81
C LEU A 1066 -44.64 16.53 -1.38
N ALA A 1067 -45.19 17.70 -1.07
CA ALA A 1067 -44.45 18.85 -0.57
C ALA A 1067 -44.99 19.30 0.79
N LEU A 1068 -44.02 19.68 1.64
CA LEU A 1068 -44.21 20.35 2.93
C LEU A 1068 -43.47 21.70 2.87
N PRO A 1069 -44.10 22.76 2.31
CA PRO A 1069 -43.45 24.05 2.04
C PRO A 1069 -42.83 24.70 3.28
N ALA A 1070 -43.45 24.50 4.45
CA ALA A 1070 -42.98 25.04 5.73
C ALA A 1070 -41.60 24.52 6.18
N LEU A 1071 -41.09 23.45 5.55
CA LEU A 1071 -39.82 22.81 5.90
C LEU A 1071 -38.74 22.95 4.81
N SER A 1072 -38.97 23.74 3.76
CA SER A 1072 -38.09 23.80 2.57
C SER A 1072 -37.77 22.41 2.00
N ALA A 1073 -38.72 21.50 2.16
CA ALA A 1073 -38.59 20.09 1.87
C ALA A 1073 -39.65 19.76 0.79
N ASP A 1074 -39.22 19.76 -0.47
CA ASP A 1074 -40.05 19.41 -1.63
C ASP A 1074 -39.61 18.05 -2.18
N GLY A 1075 -40.61 17.22 -2.53
CA GLY A 1075 -40.42 15.98 -3.26
C GLY A 1075 -40.16 14.78 -2.37
N PHE A 1076 -41.16 14.33 -1.61
CA PHE A 1076 -41.12 13.03 -0.92
C PHE A 1076 -42.29 12.16 -1.33
N THR A 1077 -42.08 10.85 -1.48
CA THR A 1077 -43.18 9.89 -1.64
C THR A 1077 -43.73 9.44 -0.30
N GLU A 1078 -42.83 9.33 0.69
CA GLU A 1078 -43.10 9.02 2.08
C GLU A 1078 -42.11 9.80 2.93
N THR A 1079 -42.59 10.48 3.97
CA THR A 1079 -41.74 11.18 4.91
C THR A 1079 -42.27 11.07 6.32
N TYR A 1080 -41.32 10.96 7.25
CA TYR A 1080 -41.58 10.93 8.67
C TYR A 1080 -40.92 12.14 9.33
N ARG A 1081 -41.69 12.97 10.02
CA ARG A 1081 -41.18 14.20 10.64
C ARG A 1081 -41.64 14.31 12.09
N ILE A 1082 -40.68 14.62 12.96
CA ILE A 1082 -40.89 14.83 14.38
C ILE A 1082 -40.64 16.30 14.65
N PHE A 1083 -41.54 16.93 15.39
CA PHE A 1083 -41.43 18.34 15.76
C PHE A 1083 -41.46 18.50 17.27
N ASP A 1084 -40.70 19.47 17.77
CA ASP A 1084 -40.78 19.92 19.15
C ASP A 1084 -41.88 21.00 19.30
N GLY A 1085 -42.87 20.76 20.17
CA GLY A 1085 -43.93 21.74 20.47
C GLY A 1085 -45.18 21.59 19.62
N LYS A 1086 -45.99 22.66 19.54
CA LYS A 1086 -47.19 22.70 18.68
C LYS A 1086 -46.82 23.33 17.35
N GLN A 1087 -47.07 22.64 16.25
CA GLN A 1087 -47.10 23.23 14.90
C GLN A 1087 -48.44 23.92 14.69
N GLY A 1088 -48.43 25.06 13.99
CA GLY A 1088 -49.64 25.69 13.50
C GLY A 1088 -50.27 24.91 12.34
N ASP A 1089 -51.19 25.55 11.64
CA ASP A 1089 -51.74 25.00 10.39
C ASP A 1089 -50.61 24.80 9.38
N THR A 1090 -50.34 23.54 9.03
CA THR A 1090 -49.31 23.16 8.08
C THR A 1090 -49.97 22.86 6.73
N GLU A 1091 -49.51 23.53 5.67
CA GLU A 1091 -49.93 23.21 4.31
C GLU A 1091 -49.17 21.97 3.81
N ILE A 1092 -49.93 20.98 3.32
CA ILE A 1092 -49.44 19.79 2.65
C ILE A 1092 -50.04 19.80 1.24
N ARG A 1093 -49.22 19.58 0.22
CA ARG A 1093 -49.69 19.60 -1.18
C ARG A 1093 -49.05 18.51 -2.01
N VAL A 1094 -49.73 18.12 -3.08
CA VAL A 1094 -49.09 17.32 -4.14
C VAL A 1094 -48.20 18.25 -4.95
N ALA A 1095 -46.88 18.03 -4.89
CA ALA A 1095 -45.89 18.79 -5.65
C ALA A 1095 -45.89 18.36 -7.12
N GLU A 1096 -45.95 17.05 -7.34
CA GLU A 1096 -46.01 16.45 -8.66
C GLU A 1096 -46.77 15.12 -8.59
N ALA A 1097 -47.84 15.00 -9.37
CA ALA A 1097 -48.57 13.74 -9.51
C ALA A 1097 -47.80 12.80 -10.44
N GLY A 1098 -47.77 11.52 -10.10
CA GLY A 1098 -47.15 10.51 -10.93
C GLY A 1098 -47.84 10.37 -12.29
N ALA A 1099 -47.07 10.02 -13.32
CA ALA A 1099 -47.57 9.91 -14.69
C ALA A 1099 -48.75 8.91 -14.78
N GLY A 1100 -49.91 9.39 -15.23
CA GLY A 1100 -51.12 8.57 -15.36
C GLY A 1100 -51.92 8.39 -14.07
N THR A 1101 -51.64 9.18 -13.03
CA THR A 1101 -52.43 9.19 -11.79
C THR A 1101 -52.96 10.59 -11.50
N VAL A 1102 -54.11 10.64 -10.84
CA VAL A 1102 -54.69 11.87 -10.30
C VAL A 1102 -54.99 11.68 -8.82
N LEU A 1103 -54.77 12.73 -8.04
CA LEU A 1103 -55.17 12.75 -6.63
C LEU A 1103 -56.70 12.62 -6.56
N ASP A 1104 -57.17 11.65 -5.78
CA ASP A 1104 -58.58 11.44 -5.50
C ASP A 1104 -58.99 12.23 -4.24
N HIS A 1105 -58.36 11.90 -3.11
CA HIS A 1105 -58.60 12.54 -1.82
C HIS A 1105 -57.39 12.36 -0.88
N TRP A 1106 -57.44 13.03 0.27
CA TRP A 1106 -56.49 12.86 1.36
C TRP A 1106 -57.19 12.15 2.52
N LEU A 1107 -56.55 11.11 3.07
CA LEU A 1107 -56.96 10.49 4.32
C LEU A 1107 -56.15 11.10 5.46
N VAL A 1108 -56.81 11.85 6.34
CA VAL A 1108 -56.19 12.47 7.51
C VAL A 1108 -56.65 11.75 8.76
N SER A 1109 -55.73 11.11 9.46
CA SER A 1109 -55.98 10.41 10.72
C SER A 1109 -55.37 11.18 11.90
N GLN A 1110 -56.23 11.63 12.82
CA GLN A 1110 -55.86 12.33 14.05
C GLN A 1110 -56.74 11.87 15.22
N GLY A 1111 -56.12 11.57 16.38
CA GLY A 1111 -56.86 11.21 17.60
C GLY A 1111 -57.76 9.98 17.46
N GLY A 1112 -57.40 9.02 16.61
CA GLY A 1112 -58.20 7.82 16.33
C GLY A 1112 -59.38 8.02 15.40
N LYS A 1113 -59.50 9.18 14.76
CA LYS A 1113 -60.51 9.46 13.71
C LYS A 1113 -59.83 9.70 12.38
N THR A 1114 -60.34 9.07 11.33
CA THR A 1114 -59.91 9.27 9.94
C THR A 1114 -60.97 10.10 9.22
N VAL A 1115 -60.53 11.16 8.54
CA VAL A 1115 -61.39 12.09 7.79
C VAL A 1115 -60.84 12.26 6.40
N GLU A 1116 -61.72 12.18 5.40
CA GLU A 1116 -61.40 12.46 4.01
C GLU A 1116 -61.41 13.98 3.74
N LYS A 1117 -60.39 14.47 3.05
CA LYS A 1117 -60.30 15.86 2.57
C LYS A 1117 -60.02 15.89 1.07
N THR A 1118 -60.58 16.87 0.37
CA THR A 1118 -60.42 17.03 -1.08
C THR A 1118 -59.67 18.32 -1.42
N GLY A 1119 -59.00 18.35 -2.58
CA GLY A 1119 -58.19 19.48 -3.05
C GLY A 1119 -56.71 19.12 -3.25
N GLN A 1120 -56.01 19.86 -4.13
CA GLN A 1120 -54.58 19.61 -4.42
C GLN A 1120 -53.64 19.94 -3.25
N SER A 1121 -54.09 20.80 -2.32
CA SER A 1121 -53.44 21.03 -1.04
C SER A 1121 -54.47 20.99 0.08
N ILE A 1122 -54.01 20.61 1.26
CA ILE A 1122 -54.76 20.64 2.50
C ILE A 1122 -53.96 21.41 3.54
N SER A 1123 -54.66 22.18 4.37
CA SER A 1123 -54.08 22.81 5.55
C SER A 1123 -54.70 22.19 6.80
N LEU A 1124 -53.86 21.75 7.73
CA LEU A 1124 -54.31 21.17 8.99
C LEU A 1124 -53.29 21.41 10.11
N PRO A 1125 -53.76 21.58 11.36
CA PRO A 1125 -52.87 21.61 12.51
C PRO A 1125 -52.29 20.21 12.72
N ILE A 1126 -50.97 20.09 12.84
CA ILE A 1126 -50.34 18.81 13.18
C ILE A 1126 -50.52 18.58 14.68
N ASP A 1127 -51.34 17.59 15.03
CA ASP A 1127 -51.56 17.14 16.42
C ASP A 1127 -50.56 16.02 16.80
N ARG A 1128 -50.61 15.55 18.04
CA ARG A 1128 -49.71 14.54 18.65
C ARG A 1128 -49.36 13.37 17.72
N ASN A 1129 -50.33 12.78 17.04
CA ASN A 1129 -50.11 11.74 16.05
C ASN A 1129 -50.98 12.04 14.82
N THR A 1130 -50.36 12.61 13.79
CA THR A 1130 -51.04 12.98 12.55
C THR A 1130 -50.51 12.09 11.44
N ARG A 1131 -51.39 11.27 10.87
CA ARG A 1131 -51.09 10.53 9.64
C ARG A 1131 -51.88 11.11 8.48
N VAL A 1132 -51.21 11.37 7.38
CA VAL A 1132 -51.78 11.94 6.16
C VAL A 1132 -51.38 11.05 5.00
N GLU A 1133 -52.36 10.51 4.31
CA GLU A 1133 -52.14 9.72 3.10
C GLU A 1133 -52.82 10.41 1.91
N ALA A 1134 -52.05 10.69 0.87
CA ALA A 1134 -52.57 11.18 -0.40
C ALA A 1134 -53.00 9.97 -1.24
N VAL A 1135 -54.31 9.82 -1.45
CA VAL A 1135 -54.87 8.69 -2.19
C VAL A 1135 -54.94 9.05 -3.67
N PHE A 1136 -54.22 8.30 -4.49
CA PHE A 1136 -54.17 8.46 -5.94
C PHE A 1136 -54.96 7.36 -6.64
N ARG A 1137 -55.63 7.73 -7.73
CA ARG A 1137 -56.30 6.81 -8.64
C ARG A 1137 -55.73 6.94 -10.06
N PRO A 1138 -55.84 5.90 -10.90
CA PRO A 1138 -55.52 6.00 -12.32
C PRO A 1138 -56.29 7.16 -12.98
N ALA A 1139 -55.60 7.94 -13.81
CA ALA A 1139 -56.13 9.12 -14.51
C ALA A 1139 -57.11 8.76 -15.63
#